data_AF-A0A8T7C221-F1
#
_entry.id   AF-A0A8T7C221-F1
#
_cell.length_a   1.000
_cell.length_b   1.000
_cell.length_c   1.000
_cell.angle_alpha   90.00
_cell.angle_beta   90.00
_cell.angle_gamma   90.00
#
_symmetry.space_group_name_H-M   'P 1'
#
loop_
_entity.id
_entity.type
_entity.pdbx_description
1 polymer ?
#
loop_
_entity_poly.entity_id
_entity_poly.type
_entity_poly.pdbx_seq_one_letter_code
_entity_poly.pdbx_strand_id
1 'polypeptide(L)'
;LISNVDFQAGAFDMASSEKLSRLLNECVRRRLPVICFVSSGGMQTKEGPSALFGMAISNDRITRFVRDNDLPIIVFGFGDCTGGSQASFVTHPLVQTYYFSGTNMPFAGRVVVPAFLPSQSIVSNYLSDTIGSMRGLVHHPFCPSLDDELRAVDPMIPLPTETVEAVIERVFKGSYLPDSRRSSRDLSTPTAVSLMKPITRVLIHARGCTAVKLTRVAKRRGISVVLVQSDPDMDSVAADMLSGSDEVVSLGGQTPDESYLNAMSVFAIARRERIDALHPGIGFLSENEDFARTCRKRGINFIGPYAKNMEVMGNKSNAIATALANDVPVVPGSHGILTSAAATQRVADEVGYPVLLKAVHGGGGKGIKVVRRPEDIEESFSTVFAEAKSAFGNGDLYLEKYVESLRHIEVQILRDAQGHTKILGLRDCSVQRNNQKVLEESESVMLPPNLQNDAYEYADRLANVIDYLGAGTVEFIYDLASNALYFMEMNTRLQVEHPVTEWTSGVSIVDEQFRIAEAQSIADLQFQNHGYAIEARITAEKGAYDSSGAIRFLPTPGVVTACKFPDQKGIEVIAGVSEGKTISPFYDSLIAQIIAYGDDREDGIAKLKQYLKSIKLEGICTNIPLLTRILDDAVFQHGNYDTNYMPEFLSRVDGEQLLFEMEQTAAVTDPGDMAVEIEGSDELKVLSPQTGIFYLTPSPSDPPYAEVGDRITVNDTICQIEAMKMFTSVSLSSLNDTDVLYPDGHTYEVVRINQTNGAQVNANDLLFVVKPV
;
A
#
# COMPACT_ATOMS: atom_id res chain seq x y z
N LEU A 1 5.39 -13.95 33.22
CA LEU A 1 6.23 -15.16 33.09
C LEU A 1 5.48 -16.17 32.22
N ILE A 2 5.95 -16.26 30.96
CA ILE A 2 5.86 -17.30 29.92
C ILE A 2 4.56 -18.13 29.85
N SER A 3 3.78 -17.90 28.79
CA SER A 3 3.05 -19.00 28.13
C SER A 3 3.91 -19.49 26.96
N ASN A 4 4.05 -20.81 26.92
CA ASN A 4 5.02 -21.60 26.19
C ASN A 4 4.61 -21.79 24.71
N VAL A 5 5.57 -21.59 23.80
CA VAL A 5 5.42 -21.75 22.35
C VAL A 5 5.20 -23.23 21.93
N ASP A 6 5.46 -24.19 22.83
CA ASP A 6 5.24 -25.63 22.61
C ASP A 6 3.80 -26.12 22.89
N PHE A 7 2.85 -25.24 23.25
CA PHE A 7 1.54 -25.67 23.73
C PHE A 7 0.34 -24.88 23.17
N GLN A 8 0.17 -24.87 21.85
CA GLN A 8 -1.08 -24.48 21.20
C GLN A 8 -1.44 -25.45 20.06
N ALA A 9 -2.41 -26.33 20.30
CA ALA A 9 -2.94 -27.25 19.31
C ALA A 9 -4.42 -27.58 19.61
N GLY A 10 -5.25 -27.63 18.57
CA GLY A 10 -6.66 -28.03 18.62
C GLY A 10 -7.27 -28.11 17.21
N ALA A 11 -8.05 -29.18 16.96
CA ALA A 11 -8.03 -29.99 15.73
C ALA A 11 -9.03 -29.69 14.60
N PHE A 12 -8.53 -29.40 13.38
CA PHE A 12 -9.19 -29.62 12.10
C PHE A 12 -8.18 -30.34 11.23
N ASP A 13 -8.09 -31.66 11.41
CA ASP A 13 -7.14 -32.44 10.65
C ASP A 13 -7.43 -32.36 9.14
N MET A 14 -6.44 -32.72 8.33
CA MET A 14 -6.58 -32.67 6.87
C MET A 14 -7.74 -33.54 6.36
N ALA A 15 -8.08 -34.62 7.07
CA ALA A 15 -9.22 -35.47 6.74
C ALA A 15 -10.57 -34.76 6.98
N SER A 16 -10.68 -33.95 8.03
CA SER A 16 -11.85 -33.13 8.35
C SER A 16 -11.95 -31.94 7.39
N SER A 17 -10.81 -31.33 7.04
CA SER A 17 -10.70 -30.30 6.00
C SER A 17 -11.17 -30.79 4.64
N GLU A 18 -10.76 -32.00 4.24
CA GLU A 18 -11.22 -32.61 3.01
C GLU A 18 -12.72 -32.95 3.04
N LYS A 19 -13.21 -33.54 4.13
CA LYS A 19 -14.64 -33.85 4.30
C LYS A 19 -15.51 -32.61 4.23
N LEU A 20 -15.11 -31.53 4.90
CA LEU A 20 -15.81 -30.26 4.82
C LEU A 20 -15.77 -29.68 3.42
N SER A 21 -14.60 -29.67 2.78
CA SER A 21 -14.48 -29.16 1.41
C SER A 21 -15.41 -29.91 0.45
N ARG A 22 -15.51 -31.24 0.59
CA ARG A 22 -16.46 -32.07 -0.17
C ARG A 22 -17.92 -31.74 0.18
N LEU A 23 -18.24 -31.54 1.46
CA LEU A 23 -19.58 -31.12 1.91
C LEU A 23 -19.97 -29.78 1.31
N LEU A 24 -19.10 -28.77 1.38
CA LEU A 24 -19.35 -27.44 0.81
C LEU A 24 -19.58 -27.54 -0.70
N ASN A 25 -18.78 -28.34 -1.42
CA ASN A 25 -18.99 -28.56 -2.85
C ASN A 25 -20.33 -29.26 -3.17
N GLU A 26 -20.76 -30.22 -2.35
CA GLU A 26 -22.09 -30.85 -2.50
C GLU A 26 -23.21 -29.85 -2.21
N CYS A 27 -23.07 -29.06 -1.15
CA CYS A 27 -24.03 -28.00 -0.80
C CYS A 27 -24.13 -26.95 -1.91
N VAL A 28 -23.03 -26.54 -2.53
CA VAL A 28 -23.04 -25.66 -3.71
C VAL A 28 -23.82 -26.30 -4.85
N ARG A 29 -23.49 -27.56 -5.21
CA ARG A 29 -24.19 -28.29 -6.29
C ARG A 29 -25.69 -28.38 -6.07
N ARG A 30 -26.12 -28.51 -4.81
CA ARG A 30 -27.54 -28.65 -4.43
C ARG A 30 -28.18 -27.34 -4.00
N ARG A 31 -27.44 -26.21 -4.01
CA ARG A 31 -27.83 -24.90 -3.48
C ARG A 31 -28.38 -24.98 -2.05
N LEU A 32 -27.68 -25.68 -1.17
CA LEU A 32 -28.06 -25.85 0.22
C LEU A 32 -27.21 -24.95 1.13
N PRO A 33 -27.81 -24.24 2.09
CA PRO A 33 -27.07 -23.55 3.13
C PRO A 33 -26.41 -24.54 4.10
N VAL A 34 -25.44 -24.07 4.88
CA VAL A 34 -24.73 -24.90 5.86
C VAL A 34 -25.01 -24.37 7.26
N ILE A 35 -25.48 -25.25 8.15
CA ILE A 35 -25.70 -24.95 9.56
C ILE A 35 -24.85 -25.91 10.39
N CYS A 36 -23.99 -25.37 11.25
CA CYS A 36 -23.09 -26.15 12.09
C CYS A 36 -23.41 -25.94 13.57
N PHE A 37 -23.41 -27.02 14.34
CA PHE A 37 -23.43 -26.99 15.80
C PHE A 37 -22.08 -27.49 16.30
N VAL A 38 -21.38 -26.68 17.10
CA VAL A 38 -19.96 -26.89 17.39
C VAL A 38 -19.70 -26.88 18.90
N SER A 39 -19.04 -27.93 19.38
CA SER A 39 -18.51 -28.05 20.75
C SER A 39 -17.16 -28.75 20.70
N SER A 40 -16.21 -28.36 21.56
CA SER A 40 -14.83 -28.90 21.56
C SER A 40 -14.60 -30.02 22.58
N GLY A 41 -15.51 -30.19 23.54
CA GLY A 41 -15.40 -31.22 24.59
C GLY A 41 -14.14 -31.12 25.47
N GLY A 42 -13.41 -29.99 25.46
CA GLY A 42 -12.32 -29.70 26.39
C GLY A 42 -10.99 -30.44 26.16
N MET A 43 -10.79 -31.15 25.04
CA MET A 43 -9.50 -31.81 24.78
C MET A 43 -8.47 -30.86 24.14
N GLN A 44 -7.50 -30.42 24.94
CA GLN A 44 -6.23 -29.85 24.47
C GLN A 44 -5.29 -30.97 23.97
N THR A 45 -5.55 -31.53 22.79
CA THR A 45 -4.65 -32.54 22.20
C THR A 45 -3.63 -31.89 21.23
N LYS A 46 -2.36 -32.24 21.46
CA LYS A 46 -1.16 -31.87 20.68
C LYS A 46 -1.33 -32.12 19.17
N GLU A 47 -0.99 -31.15 18.35
CA GLU A 47 -0.99 -31.23 16.88
C GLU A 47 0.30 -30.66 16.32
N GLY A 48 0.71 -31.19 15.15
CA GLY A 48 1.88 -30.72 14.42
C GLY A 48 1.54 -29.57 13.45
N PRO A 49 2.57 -28.97 12.81
CA PRO A 49 2.45 -27.87 11.85
C PRO A 49 1.49 -28.12 10.67
N SER A 50 1.17 -29.38 10.38
CA SER A 50 0.28 -29.80 9.29
C SER A 50 -1.18 -29.36 9.47
N ALA A 51 -1.65 -29.14 10.70
CA ALA A 51 -3.02 -28.68 10.97
C ALA A 51 -3.29 -27.24 10.49
N LEU A 52 -2.24 -26.38 10.47
CA LEU A 52 -2.34 -25.00 9.99
C LEU A 52 -2.68 -24.91 8.50
N PHE A 53 -2.16 -25.83 7.69
CA PHE A 53 -2.49 -25.91 6.26
C PHE A 53 -3.96 -26.29 6.03
N GLY A 54 -4.49 -27.20 6.87
CA GLY A 54 -5.90 -27.59 6.82
C GLY A 54 -6.85 -26.42 7.12
N MET A 55 -6.47 -25.54 8.05
CA MET A 55 -7.21 -24.32 8.37
C MET A 55 -7.22 -23.31 7.23
N ALA A 56 -6.06 -23.05 6.61
CA ALA A 56 -5.97 -22.14 5.46
C ALA A 56 -6.87 -22.59 4.29
N ILE A 57 -6.85 -23.89 3.99
CA ILE A 57 -7.71 -24.49 2.96
C ILE A 57 -9.19 -24.35 3.32
N SER A 58 -9.56 -24.64 4.58
CA SER A 58 -10.95 -24.55 5.02
C SER A 58 -11.48 -23.12 4.97
N ASN A 59 -10.65 -22.15 5.35
CA ASN A 59 -10.96 -20.71 5.31
C ASN A 59 -11.19 -20.21 3.87
N ASP A 60 -10.29 -20.55 2.93
CA ASP A 60 -10.49 -20.25 1.50
C ASP A 60 -11.79 -20.88 0.97
N ARG A 61 -12.08 -22.14 1.33
CA ARG A 61 -13.29 -22.83 0.87
C ARG A 61 -14.58 -22.23 1.44
N ILE A 62 -14.58 -21.82 2.71
CA ILE A 62 -15.68 -21.07 3.33
C ILE A 62 -15.89 -19.73 2.62
N THR A 63 -14.81 -19.00 2.37
CA THR A 63 -14.86 -17.71 1.66
C THR A 63 -15.49 -17.85 0.28
N ARG A 64 -15.03 -18.83 -0.52
CA ARG A 64 -15.60 -19.10 -1.85
C ARG A 64 -17.05 -19.60 -1.77
N PHE A 65 -17.38 -20.44 -0.79
CA PHE A 65 -18.74 -20.94 -0.60
C PHE A 65 -19.72 -19.78 -0.38
N VAL A 66 -19.39 -18.83 0.50
CA VAL A 66 -20.27 -17.69 0.80
C VAL A 66 -20.24 -16.67 -0.33
N ARG A 67 -19.06 -16.23 -0.77
CA ARG A 67 -18.91 -15.11 -1.72
C ARG A 67 -19.33 -15.50 -3.14
N ASP A 68 -18.92 -16.66 -3.62
CA ASP A 68 -19.09 -17.01 -5.03
C ASP A 68 -20.46 -17.67 -5.30
N ASN A 69 -21.17 -18.11 -4.26
CA ASN A 69 -22.43 -18.86 -4.40
C ASN A 69 -23.62 -18.25 -3.62
N ASP A 70 -23.40 -17.20 -2.84
CA ASP A 70 -24.42 -16.52 -2.02
C ASP A 70 -25.20 -17.47 -1.09
N LEU A 71 -24.51 -18.48 -0.55
CA LEU A 71 -25.07 -19.45 0.38
C LEU A 71 -24.59 -19.17 1.80
N PRO A 72 -25.48 -19.05 2.80
CA PRO A 72 -25.08 -18.73 4.16
C PRO A 72 -24.46 -19.92 4.88
N ILE A 73 -23.48 -19.62 5.73
CA ILE A 73 -22.95 -20.53 6.76
C ILE A 73 -23.30 -19.96 8.13
N ILE A 74 -24.06 -20.73 8.92
CA ILE A 74 -24.47 -20.38 10.28
C ILE A 74 -23.79 -21.35 11.25
N VAL A 75 -23.17 -20.83 12.31
CA VAL A 75 -22.50 -21.63 13.32
C VAL A 75 -23.07 -21.33 14.71
N PHE A 76 -23.45 -22.38 15.43
CA PHE A 76 -23.90 -22.30 16.82
C PHE A 76 -22.89 -23.01 17.73
N GLY A 77 -22.21 -22.25 18.58
CA GLY A 77 -21.29 -22.80 19.60
C GLY A 77 -22.01 -23.15 20.90
N PHE A 78 -21.66 -24.28 21.51
CA PHE A 78 -22.25 -24.73 22.78
C PHE A 78 -21.29 -25.57 23.64
N GLY A 79 -21.52 -25.61 24.96
CA GLY A 79 -20.69 -26.34 25.91
C GLY A 79 -19.33 -25.68 26.11
N ASP A 80 -18.25 -26.45 25.98
CA ASP A 80 -16.88 -25.90 25.98
C ASP A 80 -16.38 -25.67 24.55
N CYS A 81 -15.95 -24.44 24.24
CA CYS A 81 -15.38 -24.07 22.95
C CYS A 81 -13.88 -23.68 23.10
N THR A 82 -13.03 -24.67 23.35
CA THR A 82 -11.57 -24.54 23.55
C THR A 82 -10.80 -25.06 22.33
N GLY A 83 -9.95 -24.24 21.67
CA GLY A 83 -8.98 -24.71 20.65
C GLY A 83 -9.00 -24.02 19.27
N GLY A 84 -7.95 -24.26 18.47
CA GLY A 84 -7.58 -23.49 17.26
C GLY A 84 -8.39 -23.78 15.99
N SER A 85 -8.91 -24.99 15.81
CA SER A 85 -9.70 -25.35 14.63
C SER A 85 -11.09 -24.75 14.58
N GLN A 86 -11.78 -24.75 15.71
CA GLN A 86 -13.12 -24.17 15.83
C GLN A 86 -13.04 -22.65 15.75
N ALA A 87 -11.93 -22.04 16.20
CA ALA A 87 -11.63 -20.64 15.96
C ALA A 87 -11.80 -20.28 14.48
N SER A 88 -11.33 -21.12 13.55
CA SER A 88 -11.44 -20.86 12.10
C SER A 88 -12.86 -20.75 11.55
N PHE A 89 -13.86 -21.38 12.19
CA PHE A 89 -15.28 -21.21 11.78
C PHE A 89 -15.90 -20.03 12.48
N VAL A 90 -15.60 -19.88 13.76
CA VAL A 90 -16.30 -18.92 14.63
C VAL A 90 -15.76 -17.49 14.48
N THR A 91 -14.49 -17.32 14.08
CA THR A 91 -13.85 -16.01 13.83
C THR A 91 -13.78 -15.62 12.36
N HIS A 92 -14.26 -16.48 11.45
CA HIS A 92 -14.26 -16.17 10.03
C HIS A 92 -15.26 -15.05 9.71
N PRO A 93 -14.86 -13.95 9.04
CA PRO A 93 -15.68 -12.74 8.92
C PRO A 93 -16.99 -12.95 8.13
N LEU A 94 -16.99 -13.89 7.18
CA LEU A 94 -18.16 -14.25 6.36
C LEU A 94 -19.08 -15.32 6.98
N VAL A 95 -18.73 -15.88 8.14
CA VAL A 95 -19.55 -16.87 8.84
C VAL A 95 -20.41 -16.18 9.91
N GLN A 96 -21.66 -16.60 10.02
CA GLN A 96 -22.57 -16.05 11.04
C GLN A 96 -22.52 -16.90 12.31
N THR A 97 -21.76 -16.43 13.29
CA THR A 97 -21.48 -17.17 14.53
C THR A 97 -22.36 -16.70 15.69
N TYR A 98 -23.11 -17.63 16.29
CA TYR A 98 -23.94 -17.43 17.47
C TYR A 98 -23.52 -18.41 18.57
N TYR A 99 -23.76 -18.08 19.83
CA TYR A 99 -23.45 -18.96 20.97
C TYR A 99 -24.66 -19.18 21.87
N PHE A 100 -24.75 -20.36 22.46
CA PHE A 100 -25.80 -20.66 23.43
C PHE A 100 -25.47 -20.04 24.79
N SER A 101 -26.48 -19.62 25.55
CA SER A 101 -26.28 -19.26 26.97
C SER A 101 -25.48 -20.31 27.72
N GLY A 102 -24.56 -19.84 28.58
CA GLY A 102 -23.68 -20.69 29.38
C GLY A 102 -22.49 -21.28 28.63
N THR A 103 -22.34 -21.03 27.32
CA THR A 103 -21.18 -21.55 26.56
C THR A 103 -19.88 -20.97 27.09
N ASN A 104 -18.89 -21.82 27.32
CA ASN A 104 -17.60 -21.48 27.87
C ASN A 104 -16.55 -21.26 26.77
N MET A 105 -15.92 -20.08 26.74
CA MET A 105 -15.05 -19.57 25.68
C MET A 105 -13.69 -19.07 26.23
N PRO A 106 -12.83 -19.95 26.77
CA PRO A 106 -11.59 -19.56 27.43
C PRO A 106 -10.49 -18.96 26.53
N PHE A 107 -10.62 -19.04 25.21
CA PHE A 107 -9.56 -18.70 24.25
C PHE A 107 -9.75 -17.35 23.54
N ALA A 108 -10.68 -16.50 23.99
CA ALA A 108 -11.12 -15.35 23.18
C ALA A 108 -10.08 -14.19 23.05
N GLY A 109 -8.88 -14.32 23.64
CA GLY A 109 -7.80 -13.33 23.51
C GLY A 109 -8.15 -11.97 24.13
N ARG A 110 -7.16 -11.07 24.25
CA ARG A 110 -7.36 -9.73 24.83
C ARG A 110 -8.25 -8.80 23.99
N VAL A 111 -8.52 -9.19 22.74
CA VAL A 111 -9.42 -8.48 21.81
C VAL A 111 -10.88 -8.67 22.22
N VAL A 112 -11.23 -9.82 22.81
CA VAL A 112 -12.61 -10.16 23.19
C VAL A 112 -12.83 -10.13 24.71
N VAL A 113 -11.78 -10.41 25.49
CA VAL A 113 -11.79 -10.36 26.97
C VAL A 113 -10.98 -9.15 27.46
N PRO A 114 -11.64 -8.05 27.88
CA PRO A 114 -10.99 -6.92 28.53
C PRO A 114 -10.10 -7.33 29.72
N ALA A 115 -8.99 -6.61 29.93
CA ALA A 115 -8.00 -6.90 30.98
C ALA A 115 -8.54 -6.87 32.43
N PHE A 116 -9.77 -6.39 32.62
CA PHE A 116 -10.42 -6.18 33.92
C PHE A 116 -11.53 -7.21 34.22
N LEU A 117 -11.87 -8.08 33.28
CA LEU A 117 -12.80 -9.18 33.56
C LEU A 117 -12.07 -10.27 34.38
N PRO A 118 -12.68 -10.82 35.44
CA PRO A 118 -12.12 -11.95 36.16
C PRO A 118 -11.78 -13.07 35.18
N SER A 119 -10.68 -13.79 35.37
CA SER A 119 -10.27 -14.94 34.54
C SER A 119 -11.32 -16.06 34.43
N GLN A 120 -12.41 -15.96 35.21
CA GLN A 120 -13.56 -16.85 35.22
C GLN A 120 -14.74 -16.38 34.34
N SER A 121 -14.70 -15.17 33.77
CA SER A 121 -15.80 -14.62 32.95
C SER A 121 -15.61 -14.92 31.47
N ILE A 122 -15.44 -16.21 31.18
CA ILE A 122 -15.25 -16.78 29.84
C ILE A 122 -16.58 -17.26 29.24
N VAL A 123 -17.69 -16.96 29.90
CA VAL A 123 -19.03 -17.35 29.46
C VAL A 123 -19.51 -16.41 28.35
N SER A 124 -20.03 -16.99 27.28
CA SER A 124 -20.60 -16.32 26.10
C SER A 124 -21.59 -15.19 26.45
N ASN A 125 -22.37 -15.33 27.52
CA ASN A 125 -23.28 -14.29 28.00
C ASN A 125 -22.56 -12.95 28.23
N TYR A 126 -21.46 -12.93 28.98
CA TYR A 126 -20.69 -11.71 29.22
C TYR A 126 -19.96 -11.23 27.97
N LEU A 127 -19.44 -12.16 27.16
CA LEU A 127 -18.74 -11.81 25.93
C LEU A 127 -19.69 -11.28 24.85
N SER A 128 -20.98 -11.57 24.93
CA SER A 128 -21.97 -11.09 23.97
C SER A 128 -22.03 -9.56 23.93
N ASP A 129 -21.69 -8.86 25.01
CA ASP A 129 -21.64 -7.40 25.04
C ASP A 129 -20.39 -6.81 24.36
N THR A 130 -19.37 -7.62 24.11
CA THR A 130 -18.16 -7.21 23.39
C THR A 130 -18.41 -7.23 21.88
N ILE A 131 -18.32 -6.08 21.22
CA ILE A 131 -18.46 -5.95 19.77
C ILE A 131 -17.40 -6.82 19.06
N GLY A 132 -17.85 -7.65 18.11
CA GLY A 132 -16.97 -8.52 17.30
C GLY A 132 -16.65 -9.87 17.94
N SER A 133 -17.15 -10.16 19.15
CA SER A 133 -16.96 -11.48 19.81
C SER A 133 -17.80 -12.59 19.19
N MET A 134 -19.02 -12.25 18.76
CA MET A 134 -20.02 -13.11 18.14
C MET A 134 -21.09 -12.25 17.46
N ARG A 135 -21.95 -12.84 16.63
CA ARG A 135 -23.12 -12.16 16.04
C ARG A 135 -24.29 -12.03 17.01
N GLY A 136 -24.43 -12.97 17.94
CA GLY A 136 -25.48 -12.91 18.94
C GLY A 136 -25.48 -14.10 19.89
N LEU A 137 -26.24 -13.94 20.97
CA LEU A 137 -26.48 -14.96 21.99
C LEU A 137 -27.88 -15.56 21.75
N VAL A 138 -28.00 -16.89 21.80
CA VAL A 138 -29.27 -17.60 21.60
C VAL A 138 -29.63 -18.48 22.79
N HIS A 139 -30.92 -18.73 22.98
CA HIS A 139 -31.41 -19.60 24.05
C HIS A 139 -30.81 -21.00 23.94
N HIS A 140 -30.46 -21.60 25.08
CA HIS A 140 -29.97 -22.97 25.12
C HIS A 140 -31.14 -23.95 24.86
N PRO A 141 -31.20 -24.63 23.69
CA PRO A 141 -32.40 -25.37 23.28
C PRO A 141 -32.65 -26.63 24.13
N PHE A 142 -31.62 -27.13 24.81
CA PHE A 142 -31.71 -28.34 25.65
C PHE A 142 -31.77 -28.05 27.16
N CYS A 143 -31.66 -26.79 27.58
CA CYS A 143 -31.62 -26.41 28.99
C CYS A 143 -32.40 -25.11 29.21
N PRO A 144 -33.75 -25.17 29.19
CA PRO A 144 -34.59 -23.97 29.20
C PRO A 144 -34.53 -23.19 30.52
N SER A 145 -34.17 -23.84 31.64
CA SER A 145 -34.01 -23.17 32.94
C SER A 145 -32.66 -22.49 33.13
N LEU A 146 -31.69 -22.72 32.23
CA LEU A 146 -30.32 -22.25 32.40
C LEU A 146 -30.21 -20.73 32.51
N ASP A 147 -31.01 -20.02 31.72
CA ASP A 147 -31.05 -18.55 31.72
C ASP A 147 -31.53 -17.99 33.07
N ASP A 148 -32.52 -18.63 33.69
CA ASP A 148 -33.02 -18.26 35.02
C ASP A 148 -32.02 -18.64 36.12
N GLU A 149 -31.36 -19.79 36.00
CA GLU A 149 -30.30 -20.23 36.91
C GLU A 149 -29.09 -19.28 36.87
N LEU A 150 -28.66 -18.87 35.68
CA LEU A 150 -27.59 -17.89 35.49
C LEU A 150 -27.97 -16.53 36.09
N ARG A 151 -29.22 -16.08 35.88
CA ARG A 151 -29.73 -14.83 36.45
C ARG A 151 -29.86 -14.87 37.97
N ALA A 152 -30.14 -16.04 38.55
CA ALA A 152 -30.16 -16.21 40.00
C ALA A 152 -28.76 -16.05 40.63
N VAL A 153 -27.71 -16.35 39.86
CA VAL A 153 -26.30 -16.14 40.27
C VAL A 153 -25.87 -14.70 40.04
N ASP A 154 -26.11 -14.16 38.84
CA ASP A 154 -25.86 -12.76 38.51
C ASP A 154 -27.11 -12.14 37.84
N PRO A 155 -27.86 -11.28 38.56
CA PRO A 155 -29.03 -10.62 38.01
C PRO A 155 -28.75 -9.75 36.77
N MET A 156 -27.51 -9.32 36.57
CA MET A 156 -27.08 -8.45 35.46
C MET A 156 -26.53 -9.23 34.25
N ILE A 157 -26.50 -10.56 34.29
CA ILE A 157 -25.96 -11.35 33.19
C ILE A 157 -26.78 -11.13 31.89
N PRO A 158 -26.12 -10.86 30.74
CA PRO A 158 -26.82 -10.70 29.48
C PRO A 158 -27.52 -12.00 29.09
N LEU A 159 -28.78 -11.90 28.67
CA LEU A 159 -29.57 -13.05 28.24
C LEU A 159 -29.92 -12.98 26.75
N PRO A 160 -30.08 -14.14 26.10
CA PRO A 160 -30.49 -14.21 24.71
C PRO A 160 -31.93 -13.73 24.53
N THR A 161 -32.24 -13.34 23.29
CA THR A 161 -33.59 -12.91 22.88
C THR A 161 -34.13 -13.69 21.67
N GLU A 162 -33.30 -14.55 21.08
CA GLU A 162 -33.63 -15.35 19.90
C GLU A 162 -33.40 -16.84 20.20
N THR A 163 -34.21 -17.70 19.57
CA THR A 163 -33.98 -19.16 19.52
C THR A 163 -33.18 -19.53 18.28
N VAL A 164 -32.67 -20.76 18.23
CA VAL A 164 -31.96 -21.31 17.07
C VAL A 164 -32.84 -21.25 15.81
N GLU A 165 -34.11 -21.62 15.93
CA GLU A 165 -35.08 -21.62 14.83
C GLU A 165 -35.32 -20.20 14.31
N ALA A 166 -35.47 -19.23 15.22
CA ALA A 166 -35.66 -17.83 14.85
C ALA A 166 -34.45 -17.28 14.06
N VAL A 167 -33.23 -17.61 14.47
CA VAL A 167 -32.01 -17.22 13.76
C VAL A 167 -31.96 -17.87 12.37
N ILE A 168 -32.20 -19.17 12.27
CA ILE A 168 -32.18 -19.88 10.98
C ILE A 168 -33.22 -19.30 10.03
N GLU A 169 -34.45 -19.09 10.50
CA GLU A 169 -35.54 -18.53 9.72
C GLU A 169 -35.22 -17.10 9.25
N ARG A 170 -34.64 -16.28 10.13
CA ARG A 170 -34.21 -14.90 9.82
C ARG A 170 -33.13 -14.87 8.74
N VAL A 171 -32.11 -15.72 8.87
CA VAL A 171 -31.01 -15.79 7.91
C VAL A 171 -31.50 -16.29 6.54
N PHE A 172 -32.41 -17.26 6.50
CA PHE A 172 -32.95 -17.79 5.25
C PHE A 172 -33.97 -16.86 4.57
N LYS A 173 -34.64 -16.00 5.31
CA LYS A 173 -35.52 -14.95 4.75
C LYS A 173 -34.75 -13.79 4.13
N GLY A 174 -33.42 -13.84 4.08
CA GLY A 174 -32.57 -12.75 3.57
C GLY A 174 -32.71 -11.46 4.38
N SER A 175 -33.29 -11.54 5.59
CA SER A 175 -33.54 -10.38 6.44
C SER A 175 -32.24 -10.06 7.20
N TYR A 176 -31.35 -9.31 6.56
CA TYR A 176 -30.25 -8.65 7.25
C TYR A 176 -30.84 -7.50 8.07
N LEU A 177 -31.22 -7.75 9.32
CA LEU A 177 -31.41 -6.66 10.27
C LEU A 177 -30.01 -6.14 10.64
N PRO A 178 -29.73 -4.84 10.45
CA PRO A 178 -28.63 -4.20 11.16
C PRO A 178 -28.91 -4.34 12.64
N ASP A 179 -27.95 -4.89 13.38
CA ASP A 179 -27.77 -4.80 14.83
C ASP A 179 -29.02 -4.33 15.61
N SER A 180 -30.01 -5.20 15.74
CA SER A 180 -31.18 -4.93 16.58
C SER A 180 -30.83 -5.21 18.04
N ARG A 181 -29.86 -4.47 18.58
CA ARG A 181 -29.82 -4.17 20.01
C ARG A 181 -30.57 -2.88 20.23
N ARG A 182 -31.55 -2.98 21.13
CA ARG A 182 -32.62 -2.01 21.39
C ARG A 182 -32.15 -0.56 21.40
N SER A 183 -32.93 0.22 20.67
CA SER A 183 -33.07 1.67 20.77
C SER A 183 -33.02 2.17 22.22
N SER A 184 -31.92 2.84 22.55
CA SER A 184 -32.01 4.13 23.22
C SER A 184 -30.98 5.05 22.56
N ARG A 185 -31.50 5.89 21.65
CA ARG A 185 -30.86 6.89 20.77
C ARG A 185 -30.59 6.40 19.36
N ASP A 186 -31.66 6.43 18.59
CA ASP A 186 -31.62 6.71 17.16
C ASP A 186 -30.99 8.11 16.98
N LEU A 187 -29.67 8.12 16.81
CA LEU A 187 -28.98 9.24 16.15
C LEU A 187 -28.82 8.76 14.72
N SER A 188 -29.58 9.37 13.81
CA SER A 188 -29.45 9.24 12.37
C SER A 188 -28.00 8.95 11.97
N THR A 189 -27.71 7.83 11.30
CA THR A 189 -26.37 7.62 10.75
C THR A 189 -26.09 8.81 9.83
N PRO A 190 -25.05 9.59 10.10
CA PRO A 190 -24.81 10.80 9.33
C PRO A 190 -24.61 10.43 7.86
N THR A 191 -25.43 10.98 6.96
CA THR A 191 -25.07 11.02 5.53
C THR A 191 -23.79 11.82 5.39
N ALA A 192 -22.98 11.55 4.36
CA ALA A 192 -21.75 12.32 4.14
C ALA A 192 -22.02 13.84 4.16
N VAL A 193 -23.13 14.27 3.55
CA VAL A 193 -23.62 15.66 3.58
C VAL A 193 -23.89 16.16 5.00
N SER A 194 -24.47 15.34 5.88
CA SER A 194 -24.73 15.76 7.27
C SER A 194 -23.47 15.94 8.14
N LEU A 195 -22.31 15.44 7.68
CA LEU A 195 -21.02 15.65 8.33
C LEU A 195 -20.24 16.84 7.74
N MET A 196 -20.71 17.39 6.61
CA MET A 196 -20.11 18.57 6.01
C MET A 196 -20.51 19.81 6.80
N LYS A 197 -19.60 20.24 7.67
CA LYS A 197 -19.71 21.40 8.56
C LYS A 197 -18.34 22.11 8.59
N PRO A 198 -18.26 23.37 9.06
CA PRO A 198 -16.98 24.05 9.21
C PRO A 198 -15.97 23.19 9.96
N ILE A 199 -14.79 23.00 9.38
CA ILE A 199 -13.75 22.11 9.91
C ILE A 199 -12.85 22.93 10.83
N THR A 200 -12.83 22.60 12.12
CA THR A 200 -11.96 23.30 13.09
C THR A 200 -10.74 22.49 13.47
N ARG A 201 -10.86 21.16 13.48
CA ARG A 201 -9.77 20.23 13.76
C ARG A 201 -9.76 19.06 12.78
N VAL A 202 -8.66 18.89 12.06
CA VAL A 202 -8.48 17.84 11.05
C VAL A 202 -7.39 16.85 11.45
N LEU A 203 -7.66 15.56 11.28
CA LEU A 203 -6.62 14.53 11.30
C LEU A 203 -6.00 14.39 9.91
N ILE A 204 -4.70 14.60 9.81
CA ILE A 204 -3.94 14.36 8.58
C ILE A 204 -3.34 12.96 8.67
N HIS A 205 -3.89 12.05 7.87
CA HIS A 205 -3.41 10.67 7.72
C HIS A 205 -2.50 10.59 6.51
N ALA A 206 -1.29 11.12 6.64
CA ALA A 206 -0.30 11.17 5.58
C ALA A 206 1.12 11.24 6.18
N ARG A 207 2.13 11.00 5.34
CA ARG A 207 3.54 11.19 5.67
C ARG A 207 4.27 12.02 4.60
N GLY A 208 5.55 12.31 4.83
CA GLY A 208 6.45 12.89 3.84
C GLY A 208 5.92 14.18 3.19
N CYS A 209 6.15 14.35 1.89
CA CYS A 209 5.75 15.54 1.12
C CYS A 209 4.24 15.81 1.21
N THR A 210 3.41 14.76 1.16
CA THR A 210 1.95 14.86 1.27
C THR A 210 1.55 15.45 2.63
N ALA A 211 2.11 14.95 3.73
CA ALA A 211 1.84 15.51 5.05
C ALA A 211 2.24 16.98 5.14
N VAL A 212 3.39 17.36 4.58
CA VAL A 212 3.83 18.76 4.52
C VAL A 212 2.85 19.64 3.77
N LYS A 213 2.40 19.22 2.56
CA LYS A 213 1.43 19.99 1.76
C LYS A 213 0.10 20.16 2.49
N LEU A 214 -0.46 19.07 3.02
CA LEU A 214 -1.74 19.09 3.73
C LEU A 214 -1.68 19.95 5.00
N THR A 215 -0.63 19.79 5.81
CA THR A 215 -0.44 20.58 7.03
C THR A 215 -0.28 22.07 6.69
N ARG A 216 0.48 22.40 5.64
CA ARG A 216 0.66 23.78 5.18
C ARG A 216 -0.68 24.43 4.81
N VAL A 217 -1.53 23.72 4.06
CA VAL A 217 -2.84 24.23 3.63
C VAL A 217 -3.78 24.36 4.83
N ALA A 218 -3.88 23.34 5.69
CA ALA A 218 -4.72 23.36 6.88
C ALA A 218 -4.38 24.54 7.81
N LYS A 219 -3.08 24.77 8.06
CA LYS A 219 -2.61 25.89 8.88
C LYS A 219 -2.93 27.26 8.26
N ARG A 220 -2.80 27.42 6.93
CA ARG A 220 -3.20 28.67 6.24
C ARG A 220 -4.69 28.95 6.40
N ARG A 221 -5.53 27.92 6.47
CA ARG A 221 -6.98 28.05 6.75
C ARG A 221 -7.30 28.29 8.22
N GLY A 222 -6.31 28.23 9.12
CA GLY A 222 -6.53 28.31 10.57
C GLY A 222 -7.17 27.06 11.17
N ILE A 223 -7.07 25.90 10.49
CA ILE A 223 -7.57 24.62 10.98
C ILE A 223 -6.48 23.97 11.85
N SER A 224 -6.86 23.51 13.04
CA SER A 224 -5.94 22.78 13.91
C SER A 224 -5.67 21.38 13.39
N VAL A 225 -4.41 20.97 13.40
CA VAL A 225 -3.94 19.71 12.81
C VAL A 225 -3.66 18.67 13.89
N VAL A 226 -4.19 17.46 13.70
CA VAL A 226 -3.73 16.24 14.37
C VAL A 226 -2.99 15.41 13.34
N LEU A 227 -1.67 15.43 13.39
CA LEU A 227 -0.81 14.66 12.49
C LEU A 227 -0.56 13.28 13.11
N VAL A 228 -0.97 12.21 12.42
CA VAL A 228 -0.62 10.84 12.84
C VAL A 228 0.64 10.39 12.14
N GLN A 229 1.62 9.87 12.87
CA GLN A 229 2.90 9.41 12.32
C GLN A 229 3.27 8.02 12.86
N SER A 230 3.98 7.24 12.07
CA SER A 230 4.66 6.03 12.54
C SER A 230 5.86 6.37 13.43
N ASP A 231 6.46 5.40 14.12
CA ASP A 231 7.60 5.66 15.01
C ASP A 231 8.79 6.32 14.27
N PRO A 232 9.19 5.90 13.06
CA PRO A 232 10.24 6.57 12.28
C PRO A 232 9.91 7.99 11.81
N ASP A 233 8.63 8.35 11.73
CA ASP A 233 8.16 9.61 11.16
C ASP A 233 7.78 10.64 12.26
N MET A 234 7.94 10.32 13.54
CA MET A 234 7.58 11.22 14.66
C MET A 234 8.35 12.54 14.64
N ASP A 235 9.59 12.50 14.17
CA ASP A 235 10.45 13.68 14.02
C ASP A 235 10.46 14.21 12.57
N SER A 236 9.40 14.00 11.78
CA SER A 236 9.34 14.43 10.38
C SER A 236 9.23 15.96 10.20
N VAL A 237 9.50 16.45 8.98
CA VAL A 237 9.31 17.87 8.64
C VAL A 237 7.86 18.33 8.89
N ALA A 238 6.88 17.46 8.62
CA ALA A 238 5.49 17.77 8.87
C ALA A 238 5.19 17.93 10.38
N ALA A 239 5.88 17.19 11.24
CA ALA A 239 5.77 17.34 12.69
C ALA A 239 6.37 18.67 13.17
N ASP A 240 7.51 19.10 12.62
CA ASP A 240 8.13 20.40 12.95
C ASP A 240 7.24 21.60 12.58
N MET A 241 6.35 21.43 11.60
CA MET A 241 5.41 22.47 11.19
C MET A 241 4.28 22.71 12.20
N LEU A 242 4.05 21.81 13.14
CA LEU A 242 2.95 21.89 14.10
C LEU A 242 3.22 22.95 15.17
N SER A 243 2.18 23.65 15.62
CA SER A 243 2.31 24.70 16.63
C SER A 243 1.00 24.94 17.38
N GLY A 244 1.07 25.46 18.60
CA GLY A 244 -0.13 25.92 19.32
C GLY A 244 -1.07 24.78 19.68
N SER A 245 -2.23 24.71 19.03
CA SER A 245 -3.25 23.66 19.27
C SER A 245 -3.06 22.39 18.43
N ASP A 246 -2.05 22.35 17.57
CA ASP A 246 -1.72 21.19 16.75
C ASP A 246 -1.08 20.07 17.59
N GLU A 247 -1.26 18.82 17.17
CA GLU A 247 -0.71 17.65 17.87
C GLU A 247 -0.12 16.64 16.89
N VAL A 248 1.03 16.07 17.24
CA VAL A 248 1.58 14.86 16.60
C VAL A 248 1.28 13.65 17.47
N VAL A 249 0.75 12.59 16.88
CA VAL A 249 0.35 11.38 17.60
C VAL A 249 0.97 10.15 16.93
N SER A 250 1.67 9.34 17.72
CA SER A 250 2.21 8.06 17.24
C SER A 250 1.08 7.05 16.96
N LEU A 251 1.13 6.45 15.77
CA LEU A 251 0.39 5.25 15.39
C LEU A 251 1.01 3.98 15.98
N GLY A 252 2.31 4.04 16.30
CA GLY A 252 3.15 2.89 16.62
C GLY A 252 3.61 2.13 15.38
N GLY A 253 4.71 1.39 15.53
CA GLY A 253 5.21 0.51 14.47
C GLY A 253 6.11 1.23 13.47
N GLN A 254 6.79 0.43 12.64
CA GLN A 254 7.80 0.92 11.70
C GLN A 254 7.42 0.65 10.26
N THR A 255 6.57 -0.35 10.02
CA THR A 255 6.10 -0.71 8.67
C THR A 255 4.71 -0.13 8.38
N PRO A 256 4.33 0.01 7.10
CA PRO A 256 2.98 0.42 6.71
C PRO A 256 1.86 -0.40 7.37
N ASP A 257 2.00 -1.73 7.43
CA ASP A 257 0.98 -2.64 7.98
C ASP A 257 0.73 -2.41 9.49
N GLU A 258 1.81 -2.15 10.24
CA GLU A 258 1.72 -1.88 11.67
C GLU A 258 1.14 -0.49 11.97
N SER A 259 1.38 0.47 11.07
CA SER A 259 1.13 1.90 11.27
C SER A 259 0.00 2.47 10.38
N TYR A 260 0.33 3.02 9.21
CA TYR A 260 -0.59 3.76 8.33
C TYR A 260 -1.69 2.91 7.68
N LEU A 261 -1.54 1.58 7.63
CA LEU A 261 -2.61 0.66 7.18
C LEU A 261 -3.46 0.15 8.36
N ASN A 262 -3.08 0.47 9.60
CA ASN A 262 -3.83 0.09 10.79
C ASN A 262 -4.99 1.07 11.06
N ALA A 263 -6.07 0.89 10.29
CA ALA A 263 -7.30 1.68 10.38
C ALA A 263 -7.84 1.81 11.82
N MET A 264 -7.71 0.77 12.65
CA MET A 264 -8.23 0.77 14.02
C MET A 264 -7.46 1.72 14.93
N SER A 265 -6.13 1.79 14.80
CA SER A 265 -5.31 2.79 15.50
C SER A 265 -5.70 4.21 15.10
N VAL A 266 -5.88 4.46 13.80
CA VAL A 266 -6.31 5.77 13.28
C VAL A 266 -7.67 6.17 13.87
N PHE A 267 -8.65 5.26 13.91
CA PHE A 267 -9.94 5.57 14.51
C PHE A 267 -9.89 5.78 16.03
N ALA A 268 -9.02 5.07 16.73
CA ALA A 268 -8.84 5.24 18.17
C ALA A 268 -8.29 6.64 18.48
N ILE A 269 -7.29 7.08 17.71
CA ILE A 269 -6.72 8.43 17.79
C ILE A 269 -7.78 9.47 17.43
N ALA A 270 -8.46 9.32 16.30
CA ALA A 270 -9.53 10.23 15.87
C ALA A 270 -10.57 10.48 16.97
N ARG A 271 -11.00 9.40 17.66
CA ARG A 271 -11.95 9.49 18.78
C ARG A 271 -11.35 10.20 19.99
N ARG A 272 -10.11 9.91 20.35
CA ARG A 272 -9.42 10.51 21.50
C ARG A 272 -9.22 12.01 21.28
N GLU A 273 -8.78 12.38 20.08
CA GLU A 273 -8.45 13.75 19.68
C GLU A 273 -9.67 14.58 19.23
N ARG A 274 -10.86 13.98 19.24
CA ARG A 274 -12.16 14.63 18.96
C ARG A 274 -12.14 15.44 17.65
N ILE A 275 -11.62 14.83 16.60
CA ILE A 275 -11.47 15.47 15.30
C ILE A 275 -12.83 15.71 14.63
N ASP A 276 -12.93 16.76 13.81
CA ASP A 276 -14.11 17.00 12.97
C ASP A 276 -14.02 16.25 11.63
N ALA A 277 -12.82 16.23 11.06
CA ALA A 277 -12.57 15.71 9.73
C ALA A 277 -11.26 14.92 9.67
N LEU A 278 -11.16 14.03 8.68
CA LEU A 278 -9.96 13.26 8.38
C LEU A 278 -9.60 13.47 6.91
N HIS A 279 -8.39 13.94 6.66
CA HIS A 279 -7.80 13.97 5.31
C HIS A 279 -6.90 12.75 5.12
N PRO A 280 -7.19 11.85 4.17
CA PRO A 280 -6.51 10.57 4.08
C PRO A 280 -5.18 10.60 3.30
N GLY A 281 -4.72 11.78 2.87
CA GLY A 281 -3.54 11.92 2.03
C GLY A 281 -3.63 11.18 0.69
N ILE A 282 -2.48 10.59 0.32
CA ILE A 282 -2.24 9.84 -0.91
C ILE A 282 -1.71 8.47 -0.48
N GLY A 283 -2.20 7.39 -1.10
CA GLY A 283 -1.83 6.02 -0.74
C GLY A 283 -2.47 5.56 0.58
N PHE A 284 -1.94 4.47 1.16
CA PHE A 284 -2.47 3.85 2.38
C PHE A 284 -3.98 3.60 2.32
N LEU A 285 -4.75 4.25 3.22
CA LEU A 285 -6.20 4.07 3.36
C LEU A 285 -7.02 5.09 2.55
N SER A 286 -6.39 5.91 1.70
CA SER A 286 -7.08 6.97 0.95
C SER A 286 -8.08 6.49 -0.09
N GLU A 287 -7.88 5.29 -0.63
CA GLU A 287 -8.80 4.66 -1.59
C GLU A 287 -9.52 3.45 -0.98
N ASN A 288 -9.46 3.29 0.35
CA ASN A 288 -10.13 2.20 1.04
C ASN A 288 -11.58 2.58 1.37
N GLU A 289 -12.52 1.96 0.66
CA GLU A 289 -13.95 2.23 0.75
C GLU A 289 -14.52 1.94 2.15
N ASP A 290 -14.03 0.89 2.83
CA ASP A 290 -14.48 0.51 4.17
C ASP A 290 -13.97 1.48 5.24
N PHE A 291 -12.76 2.00 5.08
CA PHE A 291 -12.19 3.04 5.92
C PHE A 291 -13.00 4.34 5.80
N ALA A 292 -13.27 4.79 4.57
CA ALA A 292 -14.08 5.98 4.32
C ALA A 292 -15.52 5.81 4.85
N ARG A 293 -16.12 4.63 4.68
CA ARG A 293 -17.45 4.28 5.21
C ARG A 293 -17.45 4.31 6.74
N THR A 294 -16.42 3.77 7.36
CA THR A 294 -16.29 3.68 8.82
C THR A 294 -16.01 5.04 9.45
N CYS A 295 -15.22 5.91 8.82
CA CYS A 295 -15.06 7.31 9.23
C CYS A 295 -16.42 7.99 9.41
N ARG A 296 -17.25 7.93 8.35
CA ARG A 296 -18.57 8.57 8.33
C ARG A 296 -19.54 7.96 9.34
N LYS A 297 -19.55 6.62 9.48
CA LYS A 297 -20.34 5.93 10.52
C LYS A 297 -19.96 6.35 11.94
N ARG A 298 -18.69 6.73 12.17
CA ARG A 298 -18.19 7.23 13.46
C ARG A 298 -18.33 8.74 13.63
N GLY A 299 -19.02 9.42 12.70
CA GLY A 299 -19.25 10.86 12.76
C GLY A 299 -18.06 11.72 12.34
N ILE A 300 -17.07 11.14 11.67
CA ILE A 300 -15.87 11.85 11.17
C ILE A 300 -16.10 12.22 9.70
N ASN A 301 -15.94 13.50 9.36
CA ASN A 301 -16.03 13.96 7.98
C ASN A 301 -14.80 13.49 7.19
N PHE A 302 -14.97 12.48 6.32
CA PHE A 302 -13.91 12.00 5.45
C PHE A 302 -13.75 12.94 4.25
N ILE A 303 -12.60 13.62 4.16
CA ILE A 303 -12.26 14.57 3.08
C ILE A 303 -11.85 13.77 1.84
N GLY A 304 -12.84 13.39 1.03
CA GLY A 304 -12.65 12.58 -0.17
C GLY A 304 -13.97 11.98 -0.66
N PRO A 305 -13.93 11.10 -1.68
CA PRO A 305 -15.12 10.61 -2.35
C PRO A 305 -16.00 9.72 -1.46
N TYR A 306 -17.22 9.43 -1.91
CA TYR A 306 -18.05 8.44 -1.21
C TYR A 306 -17.47 7.04 -1.36
N ALA A 307 -17.74 6.17 -0.37
CA ALA A 307 -17.32 4.78 -0.43
C ALA A 307 -17.85 4.06 -1.70
N LYS A 308 -19.05 4.42 -2.20
CA LYS A 308 -19.60 3.87 -3.45
C LYS A 308 -18.72 4.22 -4.67
N ASN A 309 -18.14 5.43 -4.69
CA ASN A 309 -17.30 5.88 -5.80
C ASN A 309 -16.00 5.09 -5.83
N MET A 310 -15.40 4.89 -4.64
CA MET A 310 -14.21 4.05 -4.45
C MET A 310 -14.49 2.59 -4.84
N GLU A 311 -15.66 2.04 -4.48
CA GLU A 311 -16.04 0.66 -4.81
C GLU A 311 -16.25 0.46 -6.34
N VAL A 312 -16.89 1.44 -7.00
CA VAL A 312 -17.12 1.40 -8.45
C VAL A 312 -15.81 1.56 -9.24
N MET A 313 -14.94 2.47 -8.83
CA MET A 313 -13.74 2.83 -9.59
C MET A 313 -12.46 2.10 -9.13
N GLY A 314 -12.40 1.63 -7.89
CA GLY A 314 -11.25 0.89 -7.35
C GLY A 314 -11.17 -0.57 -7.83
N ASN A 315 -12.30 -1.14 -8.28
CA ASN A 315 -12.29 -2.43 -8.98
C ASN A 315 -12.16 -2.20 -10.49
N LYS A 316 -11.04 -2.63 -11.07
CA LYS A 316 -10.75 -2.46 -12.50
C LYS A 316 -11.88 -2.96 -13.41
N SER A 317 -12.49 -4.11 -13.12
CA SER A 317 -13.59 -4.64 -13.93
C SER A 317 -14.84 -3.76 -13.87
N ASN A 318 -15.19 -3.26 -12.68
CA ASN A 318 -16.32 -2.34 -12.50
C ASN A 318 -16.05 -0.99 -13.17
N ALA A 319 -14.83 -0.47 -13.06
CA ALA A 319 -14.41 0.77 -13.68
C ALA A 319 -14.50 0.69 -15.21
N ILE A 320 -13.97 -0.39 -15.81
CA ILE A 320 -14.03 -0.66 -17.25
C ILE A 320 -15.48 -0.84 -17.72
N ALA A 321 -16.30 -1.59 -16.99
CA ALA A 321 -17.71 -1.76 -17.32
C ALA A 321 -18.47 -0.42 -17.24
N THR A 322 -18.16 0.41 -16.26
CA THR A 322 -18.74 1.76 -16.10
C THR A 322 -18.32 2.66 -17.25
N ALA A 323 -17.05 2.64 -17.67
CA ALA A 323 -16.54 3.39 -18.80
C ALA A 323 -17.25 2.99 -20.11
N LEU A 324 -17.29 1.69 -20.41
CA LEU A 324 -17.96 1.15 -21.59
C LEU A 324 -19.46 1.49 -21.62
N ALA A 325 -20.16 1.37 -20.49
CA ALA A 325 -21.59 1.67 -20.39
C ALA A 325 -21.91 3.17 -20.62
N ASN A 326 -20.90 4.03 -20.59
CA ASN A 326 -21.05 5.48 -20.77
C ASN A 326 -20.23 5.98 -21.97
N ASP A 327 -20.01 5.11 -22.97
CA ASP A 327 -19.36 5.45 -24.23
C ASP A 327 -17.97 6.08 -24.05
N VAL A 328 -17.23 5.67 -23.01
CA VAL A 328 -15.82 6.01 -22.82
C VAL A 328 -14.99 4.84 -23.34
N PRO A 329 -14.13 5.04 -24.36
CA PRO A 329 -13.30 3.98 -24.91
C PRO A 329 -12.38 3.39 -23.85
N VAL A 330 -12.22 2.07 -23.84
CA VAL A 330 -11.26 1.33 -23.00
C VAL A 330 -10.34 0.52 -23.90
N VAL A 331 -9.22 0.04 -23.36
CA VAL A 331 -8.30 -0.81 -24.13
C VAL A 331 -9.08 -2.02 -24.67
N PRO A 332 -9.14 -2.22 -26.01
CA PRO A 332 -9.91 -3.30 -26.59
C PRO A 332 -9.39 -4.66 -26.13
N GLY A 333 -10.27 -5.61 -25.90
CA GLY A 333 -9.89 -6.93 -25.40
C GLY A 333 -11.06 -7.91 -25.39
N SER A 334 -10.81 -9.11 -24.88
CA SER A 334 -11.85 -10.12 -24.74
C SER A 334 -12.80 -9.77 -23.61
N HIS A 335 -14.10 -9.74 -23.91
CA HIS A 335 -15.16 -9.60 -22.90
C HIS A 335 -15.40 -10.94 -22.18
N GLY A 336 -14.37 -11.42 -21.48
CA GLY A 336 -14.38 -12.70 -20.75
C GLY A 336 -13.24 -13.63 -21.15
N ILE A 337 -13.32 -14.86 -20.64
CA ILE A 337 -12.32 -15.91 -20.81
C ILE A 337 -12.38 -16.50 -22.22
N LEU A 338 -11.22 -16.67 -22.83
CA LEU A 338 -11.02 -17.29 -24.13
C LEU A 338 -10.87 -18.81 -23.96
N THR A 339 -11.84 -19.56 -24.47
CA THR A 339 -11.94 -21.01 -24.27
C THR A 339 -11.18 -21.84 -25.30
N SER A 340 -10.67 -21.21 -26.38
CA SER A 340 -9.91 -21.89 -27.45
C SER A 340 -9.04 -20.93 -28.25
N ALA A 341 -8.03 -21.45 -28.94
CA ALA A 341 -7.22 -20.70 -29.89
C ALA A 341 -8.07 -20.06 -31.01
N ALA A 342 -9.08 -20.76 -31.52
CA ALA A 342 -9.97 -20.23 -32.57
C ALA A 342 -10.85 -19.07 -32.06
N ALA A 343 -11.32 -19.12 -30.81
CA ALA A 343 -12.02 -17.98 -30.20
C ALA A 343 -11.07 -16.80 -29.98
N THR A 344 -9.85 -17.09 -29.54
CA THR A 344 -8.78 -16.09 -29.35
C THR A 344 -8.45 -15.39 -30.66
N GLN A 345 -8.31 -16.14 -31.76
CA GLN A 345 -7.99 -15.58 -33.08
C GLN A 345 -9.08 -14.63 -33.56
N ARG A 346 -10.37 -14.99 -33.44
CA ARG A 346 -11.47 -14.10 -33.82
C ARG A 346 -11.44 -12.78 -33.06
N VAL A 347 -11.24 -12.83 -31.74
CA VAL A 347 -11.15 -11.61 -30.92
C VAL A 347 -9.88 -10.82 -31.26
N ALA A 348 -8.76 -11.49 -31.52
CA ALA A 348 -7.52 -10.84 -31.93
C ALA A 348 -7.63 -10.14 -33.29
N ASP A 349 -8.36 -10.73 -34.25
CA ASP A 349 -8.64 -10.13 -35.56
C ASP A 349 -9.56 -8.89 -35.43
N GLU A 350 -10.52 -8.91 -34.49
CA GLU A 350 -11.40 -7.77 -34.18
C GLU A 350 -10.64 -6.64 -33.47
N VAL A 351 -9.79 -6.97 -32.50
CA VAL A 351 -8.96 -6.02 -31.73
C VAL A 351 -7.80 -5.45 -32.58
N GLY A 352 -7.27 -6.26 -33.49
CA GLY A 352 -6.10 -5.96 -34.31
C GLY A 352 -4.78 -6.21 -33.57
N TYR A 353 -3.79 -6.72 -34.29
CA TYR A 353 -2.46 -7.03 -33.77
C TYR A 353 -1.58 -5.77 -33.57
N PRO A 354 -0.56 -5.82 -32.70
CA PRO A 354 -0.27 -6.89 -31.75
C PRO A 354 -1.28 -6.95 -30.58
N VAL A 355 -1.45 -8.13 -30.02
CA VAL A 355 -2.34 -8.42 -28.88
C VAL A 355 -1.57 -9.08 -27.75
N LEU A 356 -2.02 -8.89 -26.52
CA LEU A 356 -1.43 -9.43 -25.31
C LEU A 356 -2.34 -10.52 -24.75
N LEU A 357 -1.85 -11.76 -24.76
CA LEU A 357 -2.52 -12.89 -24.15
C LEU A 357 -2.12 -12.97 -22.67
N LYS A 358 -3.08 -13.02 -21.76
CA LYS A 358 -2.84 -13.04 -20.31
C LYS A 358 -3.63 -14.15 -19.62
N ALA A 359 -3.01 -14.80 -18.66
CA ALA A 359 -3.70 -15.69 -17.73
C ALA A 359 -4.50 -14.89 -16.69
N VAL A 360 -5.71 -15.33 -16.36
CA VAL A 360 -6.59 -14.68 -15.37
C VAL A 360 -5.95 -14.59 -13.98
N HIS A 361 -5.10 -15.56 -13.63
CA HIS A 361 -4.42 -15.64 -12.34
C HIS A 361 -2.88 -15.46 -12.44
N GLY A 362 -2.39 -14.90 -13.55
CA GLY A 362 -0.96 -14.73 -13.79
C GLY A 362 -0.33 -13.57 -12.99
N GLY A 363 0.88 -13.79 -12.45
CA GLY A 363 1.70 -12.77 -11.79
C GLY A 363 3.21 -13.08 -11.95
N GLY A 364 4.06 -12.06 -11.94
CA GLY A 364 5.52 -12.21 -12.02
C GLY A 364 6.07 -12.58 -13.40
N GLY A 365 5.42 -12.12 -14.48
CA GLY A 365 5.87 -12.35 -15.88
C GLY A 365 5.53 -13.72 -16.47
N LYS A 366 4.90 -14.62 -15.69
CA LYS A 366 4.43 -15.94 -16.13
C LYS A 366 2.99 -15.89 -16.62
N GLY A 367 2.70 -16.58 -17.74
CA GLY A 367 1.36 -16.60 -18.34
C GLY A 367 0.98 -15.31 -19.06
N ILE A 368 1.94 -14.57 -19.61
CA ILE A 368 1.74 -13.38 -20.44
C ILE A 368 2.53 -13.54 -21.74
N LYS A 369 1.89 -13.35 -22.89
CA LYS A 369 2.58 -13.44 -24.19
C LYS A 369 2.05 -12.42 -25.18
N VAL A 370 2.95 -11.66 -25.79
CA VAL A 370 2.64 -10.77 -26.91
C VAL A 370 2.53 -11.61 -28.17
N VAL A 371 1.42 -11.47 -28.89
CA VAL A 371 1.18 -12.11 -30.18
C VAL A 371 1.12 -11.02 -31.25
N ARG A 372 2.05 -11.06 -32.20
CA ARG A 372 2.20 -10.00 -33.21
C ARG A 372 1.53 -10.32 -34.54
N ARG A 373 1.29 -11.60 -34.82
CA ARG A 373 0.73 -12.06 -36.09
C ARG A 373 -0.35 -13.12 -35.85
N PRO A 374 -1.35 -13.23 -36.75
CA PRO A 374 -2.38 -14.26 -36.67
C PRO A 374 -1.81 -15.68 -36.59
N GLU A 375 -0.75 -15.95 -37.36
CA GLU A 375 -0.07 -17.25 -37.41
C GLU A 375 0.42 -17.74 -36.04
N ASP A 376 0.72 -16.82 -35.13
CA ASP A 376 1.35 -17.13 -33.83
C ASP A 376 0.31 -17.43 -32.73
N ILE A 377 -1.00 -17.25 -32.98
CA ILE A 377 -2.05 -17.38 -31.96
C ILE A 377 -2.18 -18.80 -31.43
N GLU A 378 -2.16 -19.81 -32.30
CA GLU A 378 -2.43 -21.19 -31.90
C GLU A 378 -1.34 -21.74 -30.97
N GLU A 379 -0.08 -21.49 -31.33
CA GLU A 379 1.08 -21.84 -30.50
C GLU A 379 1.10 -21.03 -29.20
N SER A 380 0.88 -19.71 -29.30
CA SER A 380 0.91 -18.81 -28.13
C SER A 380 -0.20 -19.16 -27.13
N PHE A 381 -1.42 -19.41 -27.60
CA PHE A 381 -2.53 -19.82 -26.74
C PHE A 381 -2.22 -21.14 -26.03
N SER A 382 -1.75 -22.14 -26.76
CA SER A 382 -1.43 -23.46 -26.17
C SER A 382 -0.30 -23.37 -25.14
N THR A 383 0.73 -22.57 -25.42
CA THR A 383 1.86 -22.33 -24.53
C THR A 383 1.39 -21.67 -23.24
N VAL A 384 0.69 -20.53 -23.35
CA VAL A 384 0.25 -19.72 -22.20
C VAL A 384 -0.81 -20.47 -21.39
N PHE A 385 -1.71 -21.22 -22.03
CA PHE A 385 -2.70 -22.05 -21.35
C PHE A 385 -2.04 -23.15 -20.51
N ALA A 386 -1.06 -23.85 -21.08
CA ALA A 386 -0.33 -24.91 -20.38
C ALA A 386 0.50 -24.33 -19.22
N GLU A 387 1.17 -23.21 -19.44
CA GLU A 387 1.93 -22.50 -18.42
C GLU A 387 1.02 -22.04 -17.27
N ALA A 388 -0.12 -21.40 -17.59
CA ALA A 388 -1.09 -20.93 -16.62
C ALA A 388 -1.68 -22.08 -15.80
N LYS A 389 -2.07 -23.17 -16.47
CA LYS A 389 -2.58 -24.37 -15.81
C LYS A 389 -1.54 -25.03 -14.90
N SER A 390 -0.27 -25.05 -15.31
CA SER A 390 0.81 -25.63 -14.50
C SER A 390 1.20 -24.75 -13.32
N ALA A 391 1.23 -23.44 -13.48
CA ALA A 391 1.67 -22.50 -12.46
C ALA A 391 0.56 -22.15 -11.45
N PHE A 392 -0.69 -22.05 -11.91
CA PHE A 392 -1.81 -21.50 -11.14
C PHE A 392 -3.00 -22.46 -11.00
N GLY A 393 -2.92 -23.67 -11.58
CA GLY A 393 -4.00 -24.66 -11.54
C GLY A 393 -5.23 -24.29 -12.39
N ASN A 394 -5.21 -23.13 -13.04
CA ASN A 394 -6.25 -22.63 -13.93
C ASN A 394 -5.62 -22.14 -15.25
N GLY A 395 -6.12 -22.63 -16.38
CA GLY A 395 -5.66 -22.26 -17.72
C GLY A 395 -6.43 -21.10 -18.35
N ASP A 396 -7.39 -20.50 -17.65
CA ASP A 396 -8.22 -19.43 -18.20
C ASP A 396 -7.38 -18.24 -18.67
N LEU A 397 -7.56 -17.87 -19.94
CA LEU A 397 -6.86 -16.77 -20.59
C LEU A 397 -7.85 -15.68 -21.01
N TYR A 398 -7.36 -14.45 -21.09
CA TYR A 398 -8.03 -13.33 -21.73
C TYR A 398 -7.05 -12.61 -22.64
N LEU A 399 -7.56 -11.75 -23.51
CA LEU A 399 -6.77 -10.99 -24.49
C LEU A 399 -7.04 -9.50 -24.31
N GLU A 400 -6.00 -8.71 -24.46
CA GLU A 400 -6.09 -7.25 -24.55
C GLU A 400 -5.27 -6.78 -25.76
N LYS A 401 -5.55 -5.58 -26.27
CA LYS A 401 -4.67 -4.91 -27.21
C LYS A 401 -3.31 -4.72 -26.55
N TYR A 402 -2.23 -5.07 -27.26
CA TYR A 402 -0.89 -4.74 -26.81
C TYR A 402 -0.54 -3.33 -27.29
N VAL A 403 -0.44 -2.39 -26.35
CA VAL A 403 -0.04 -1.01 -26.65
C VAL A 403 1.48 -0.91 -26.44
N GLU A 404 2.23 -0.83 -27.53
CA GLU A 404 3.71 -0.83 -27.48
C GLU A 404 4.28 0.51 -27.04
N SER A 405 3.62 1.58 -27.48
CA SER A 405 4.09 2.95 -27.37
C SER A 405 2.91 3.82 -26.95
N LEU A 406 2.93 4.26 -25.70
CA LEU A 406 1.86 5.06 -25.14
C LEU A 406 2.35 6.29 -24.41
N ARG A 407 1.50 7.32 -24.45
CA ARG A 407 1.53 8.42 -23.48
C ARG A 407 0.56 8.12 -22.36
N HIS A 408 1.01 8.33 -21.12
CA HIS A 408 0.16 8.28 -19.95
C HIS A 408 -0.41 9.68 -19.73
N ILE A 409 -1.69 9.82 -20.04
CA ILE A 409 -2.42 11.09 -19.97
C ILE A 409 -3.40 11.02 -18.83
N GLU A 410 -3.54 12.07 -18.05
CA GLU A 410 -4.51 12.09 -16.95
C GLU A 410 -5.21 13.43 -16.81
N VAL A 411 -6.43 13.42 -16.29
CA VAL A 411 -7.30 14.60 -16.22
C VAL A 411 -7.74 14.85 -14.78
N GLN A 412 -7.44 16.05 -14.27
CA GLN A 412 -7.81 16.47 -12.93
C GLN A 412 -9.29 16.87 -12.85
N ILE A 413 -10.01 16.26 -11.91
CA ILE A 413 -11.40 16.62 -11.63
C ILE A 413 -11.56 17.17 -10.21
N LEU A 414 -12.50 18.11 -10.05
CA LEU A 414 -13.12 18.48 -8.78
C LEU A 414 -14.64 18.34 -8.93
N ARG A 415 -15.31 17.75 -7.95
CA ARG A 415 -16.78 17.72 -7.91
C ARG A 415 -17.31 18.00 -6.50
N ASP A 416 -18.23 18.95 -6.39
CA ASP A 416 -18.84 19.30 -5.10
C ASP A 416 -20.07 18.43 -4.76
N ALA A 417 -20.56 18.57 -3.53
CA ALA A 417 -21.75 17.86 -3.05
C ALA A 417 -23.06 18.37 -3.69
N GLN A 418 -23.01 19.48 -4.44
CA GLN A 418 -24.16 20.08 -5.11
C GLN A 418 -24.27 19.62 -6.58
N GLY A 419 -23.30 18.82 -7.05
CA GLY A 419 -23.29 18.21 -8.37
C GLY A 419 -22.55 19.03 -9.43
N HIS A 420 -21.80 20.08 -9.04
CA HIS A 420 -20.97 20.82 -9.99
C HIS A 420 -19.62 20.13 -10.17
N THR A 421 -19.26 19.87 -11.42
CA THR A 421 -17.97 19.28 -11.82
C THR A 421 -17.09 20.34 -12.50
N LYS A 422 -15.80 20.34 -12.19
CA LYS A 422 -14.79 21.19 -12.82
C LYS A 422 -13.61 20.33 -13.27
N ILE A 423 -13.25 20.47 -14.56
CA ILE A 423 -12.10 19.82 -15.17
C ILE A 423 -10.94 20.82 -15.19
N LEU A 424 -9.97 20.67 -14.29
CA LEU A 424 -8.95 21.70 -14.07
C LEU A 424 -7.84 21.68 -15.12
N GLY A 425 -7.58 20.56 -15.77
CA GLY A 425 -6.52 20.42 -16.76
C GLY A 425 -6.12 18.97 -16.96
N LEU A 426 -5.21 18.74 -17.92
CA LEU A 426 -4.58 17.43 -18.10
C LEU A 426 -3.18 17.41 -17.48
N ARG A 427 -2.56 16.25 -17.39
CA ARG A 427 -1.13 16.07 -17.16
C ARG A 427 -0.57 14.96 -18.05
N ASP A 428 0.67 15.14 -18.50
CA ASP A 428 1.45 14.09 -19.16
C ASP A 428 2.42 13.50 -18.15
N CYS A 429 2.21 12.23 -17.81
CA CYS A 429 2.98 11.51 -16.80
C CYS A 429 3.82 10.40 -17.44
N SER A 430 4.18 10.52 -18.72
CA SER A 430 4.79 9.42 -19.48
C SER A 430 6.25 9.12 -19.11
N VAL A 431 6.95 10.04 -18.45
CA VAL A 431 8.32 9.79 -17.97
C VAL A 431 8.24 8.95 -16.69
N GLN A 432 8.37 7.64 -16.85
CA GLN A 432 8.18 6.66 -15.77
C GLN A 432 9.31 5.63 -15.72
N ARG A 433 9.57 5.10 -14.52
CA ARG A 433 10.49 3.98 -14.28
C ARG A 433 9.74 2.88 -13.53
N ASN A 434 9.63 1.68 -14.11
CA ASN A 434 8.87 0.56 -13.52
C ASN A 434 7.45 0.99 -13.10
N ASN A 435 6.77 1.75 -13.95
CA ASN A 435 5.44 2.32 -13.73
C ASN A 435 5.36 3.35 -12.58
N GLN A 436 6.50 3.85 -12.09
CA GLN A 436 6.57 4.97 -11.16
C GLN A 436 6.87 6.25 -11.94
N LYS A 437 6.00 7.26 -11.81
CA LYS A 437 6.17 8.57 -12.44
C LYS A 437 7.40 9.29 -11.86
N VAL A 438 8.21 9.92 -12.71
CA VAL A 438 9.49 10.56 -12.36
C VAL A 438 9.44 12.07 -12.63
N LEU A 439 8.93 12.44 -13.80
CA LEU A 439 8.61 13.81 -14.19
C LEU A 439 7.17 13.86 -14.69
N GLU A 440 6.47 14.93 -14.34
CA GLU A 440 5.08 15.16 -14.73
C GLU A 440 4.93 16.57 -15.28
N GLU A 441 4.19 16.69 -16.38
CA GLU A 441 4.01 17.94 -17.09
C GLU A 441 2.53 18.34 -17.12
N SER A 442 2.23 19.64 -17.06
CA SER A 442 0.86 20.15 -17.02
C SER A 442 0.09 20.04 -18.34
N GLU A 443 0.75 19.64 -19.42
CA GLU A 443 0.18 19.44 -20.76
C GLU A 443 0.96 18.33 -21.49
N SER A 444 0.40 17.79 -22.57
CA SER A 444 1.11 16.85 -23.44
C SER A 444 1.39 17.47 -24.80
N VAL A 445 2.65 17.41 -25.24
CA VAL A 445 3.04 17.94 -26.56
C VAL A 445 2.67 17.01 -27.72
N MET A 446 2.38 15.73 -27.44
CA MET A 446 2.03 14.74 -28.46
C MET A 446 0.53 14.46 -28.56
N LEU A 447 -0.27 14.91 -27.59
CA LEU A 447 -1.72 14.69 -27.58
C LEU A 447 -2.41 15.70 -28.52
N PRO A 448 -3.11 15.25 -29.58
CA PRO A 448 -3.83 16.14 -30.47
C PRO A 448 -4.97 16.89 -29.74
N PRO A 449 -5.28 18.15 -30.10
CA PRO A 449 -6.32 18.93 -29.43
C PRO A 449 -7.72 18.28 -29.42
N ASN A 450 -8.06 17.49 -30.44
CA ASN A 450 -9.32 16.74 -30.46
C ASN A 450 -9.34 15.64 -29.39
N LEU A 451 -8.27 14.85 -29.26
CA LEU A 451 -8.18 13.81 -28.23
C LEU A 451 -8.05 14.41 -26.82
N GLN A 452 -7.45 15.59 -26.69
CA GLN A 452 -7.46 16.35 -25.44
C GLN A 452 -8.89 16.74 -25.02
N ASN A 453 -9.69 17.26 -25.95
CA ASN A 453 -11.10 17.57 -25.68
C ASN A 453 -11.90 16.31 -25.33
N ASP A 454 -11.65 15.20 -26.04
CA ASP A 454 -12.27 13.91 -25.73
C ASP A 454 -11.91 13.46 -24.30
N ALA A 455 -10.64 13.59 -23.88
CA ALA A 455 -10.20 13.27 -22.52
C ALA A 455 -10.98 14.06 -21.46
N TYR A 456 -11.18 15.37 -21.68
CA TYR A 456 -11.96 16.22 -20.79
C TYR A 456 -13.43 15.82 -20.73
N GLU A 457 -14.04 15.55 -21.88
CA GLU A 457 -15.44 15.12 -21.95
C GLU A 457 -15.64 13.76 -21.26
N TYR A 458 -14.74 12.80 -21.48
CA TYR A 458 -14.80 11.49 -20.84
C TYR A 458 -14.64 11.61 -19.33
N ALA A 459 -13.69 12.43 -18.85
CA ALA A 459 -13.49 12.64 -17.42
C ALA A 459 -14.72 13.29 -16.74
N ASP A 460 -15.30 14.31 -17.37
CA ASP A 460 -16.54 14.94 -16.88
C ASP A 460 -17.71 13.95 -16.84
N ARG A 461 -17.90 13.20 -17.92
CA ARG A 461 -18.97 12.20 -18.02
C ARG A 461 -18.85 11.14 -16.92
N LEU A 462 -17.66 10.55 -16.73
CA LEU A 462 -17.42 9.57 -15.69
C LEU A 462 -17.68 10.14 -14.29
N ALA A 463 -17.16 11.34 -13.99
CA ALA A 463 -17.35 12.01 -12.71
C ALA A 463 -18.84 12.25 -12.40
N ASN A 464 -19.62 12.65 -13.39
CA ASN A 464 -21.06 12.89 -13.25
C ASN A 464 -21.85 11.60 -13.05
N VAL A 465 -21.56 10.56 -13.83
CA VAL A 465 -22.28 9.27 -13.78
C VAL A 465 -22.14 8.58 -12.43
N ILE A 466 -20.94 8.60 -11.85
CA ILE A 466 -20.73 8.00 -10.52
C ILE A 466 -21.11 8.94 -9.38
N ASP A 467 -21.53 10.17 -9.68
CA ASP A 467 -21.83 11.19 -8.70
C ASP A 467 -20.61 11.40 -7.76
N TYR A 468 -19.46 11.71 -8.37
CA TYR A 468 -18.17 11.85 -7.70
C TYR A 468 -18.14 12.98 -6.66
N LEU A 469 -17.32 12.85 -5.62
CA LEU A 469 -17.16 13.88 -4.60
C LEU A 469 -15.68 14.14 -4.34
N GLY A 470 -15.29 15.42 -4.28
CA GLY A 470 -13.94 15.86 -3.97
C GLY A 470 -13.02 15.88 -5.19
N ALA A 471 -11.72 15.73 -4.95
CA ALA A 471 -10.70 15.65 -5.98
C ALA A 471 -10.49 14.19 -6.44
N GLY A 472 -10.23 14.02 -7.73
CA GLY A 472 -9.89 12.73 -8.34
C GLY A 472 -9.20 12.93 -9.67
N THR A 473 -8.69 11.85 -10.24
CA THR A 473 -8.04 11.88 -11.55
C THR A 473 -8.50 10.72 -12.40
N VAL A 474 -8.84 11.00 -13.65
CA VAL A 474 -9.13 9.98 -14.67
C VAL A 474 -7.88 9.80 -15.53
N GLU A 475 -7.32 8.58 -15.54
CA GLU A 475 -6.12 8.24 -16.29
C GLU A 475 -6.47 7.55 -17.61
N PHE A 476 -5.71 7.85 -18.64
CA PHE A 476 -5.87 7.40 -20.01
C PHE A 476 -4.53 6.93 -20.60
N ILE A 477 -4.63 5.92 -21.46
CA ILE A 477 -3.60 5.49 -22.37
C ILE A 477 -3.85 6.18 -23.70
N TYR A 478 -2.92 7.02 -24.15
CA TYR A 478 -2.89 7.50 -25.53
C TYR A 478 -1.93 6.64 -26.34
N ASP A 479 -2.48 5.76 -27.17
CA ASP A 479 -1.74 4.87 -28.07
C ASP A 479 -1.26 5.66 -29.29
N LEU A 480 0.05 5.85 -29.40
CA LEU A 480 0.68 6.64 -30.46
C LEU A 480 0.52 5.97 -31.84
N ALA A 481 0.46 4.64 -31.89
CA ALA A 481 0.41 3.91 -33.16
C ALA A 481 -1.00 3.95 -33.77
N SER A 482 -2.04 3.80 -32.95
CA SER A 482 -3.44 3.85 -33.41
C SER A 482 -4.04 5.26 -33.36
N ASN A 483 -3.35 6.23 -32.76
CA ASN A 483 -3.83 7.58 -32.51
C ASN A 483 -5.18 7.57 -31.77
N ALA A 484 -5.25 6.80 -30.69
CA ALA A 484 -6.48 6.56 -29.94
C ALA A 484 -6.26 6.71 -28.44
N LEU A 485 -7.28 7.23 -27.76
CA LEU A 485 -7.30 7.45 -26.32
C LEU A 485 -8.19 6.39 -25.65
N TYR A 486 -7.67 5.72 -24.62
CA TYR A 486 -8.37 4.67 -23.90
C TYR A 486 -8.35 4.95 -22.39
N PHE A 487 -9.50 4.87 -21.72
CA PHE A 487 -9.58 4.90 -20.27
C PHE A 487 -8.77 3.75 -19.66
N MET A 488 -7.97 4.08 -18.66
CA MET A 488 -7.12 3.16 -17.95
C MET A 488 -7.65 2.88 -16.54
N GLU A 489 -7.78 3.93 -15.73
CA GLU A 489 -8.29 3.86 -14.37
C GLU A 489 -8.75 5.24 -13.88
N MET A 490 -9.34 5.28 -12.69
CA MET A 490 -9.67 6.52 -12.00
C MET A 490 -9.13 6.46 -10.57
N ASN A 491 -8.21 7.35 -10.26
CA ASN A 491 -7.65 7.51 -8.91
C ASN A 491 -8.64 8.31 -8.07
N THR A 492 -9.20 7.69 -7.05
CA THR A 492 -10.29 8.26 -6.22
C THR A 492 -9.77 9.05 -5.03
N ARG A 493 -8.71 9.83 -5.28
CA ARG A 493 -7.94 10.58 -4.27
C ARG A 493 -7.13 11.71 -4.92
N LEU A 494 -6.43 12.47 -4.08
CA LEU A 494 -5.35 13.36 -4.51
C LEU A 494 -4.18 12.54 -5.11
N GLN A 495 -3.45 13.13 -6.04
CA GLN A 495 -2.23 12.57 -6.63
C GLN A 495 -1.01 13.42 -6.29
N VAL A 496 0.19 12.85 -6.44
CA VAL A 496 1.46 13.49 -6.04
C VAL A 496 1.67 14.74 -6.89
N GLU A 497 1.43 14.60 -8.19
CA GLU A 497 1.57 15.56 -9.27
C GLU A 497 0.44 16.59 -9.39
N HIS A 498 -0.51 16.67 -8.44
CA HIS A 498 -1.51 17.75 -8.41
C HIS A 498 -0.93 19.19 -8.47
N PRO A 499 0.29 19.49 -7.96
CA PRO A 499 0.83 20.85 -7.96
C PRO A 499 1.03 21.43 -9.36
N VAL A 500 1.36 20.63 -10.39
CA VAL A 500 1.50 21.20 -11.75
C VAL A 500 0.19 21.78 -12.25
N THR A 501 -0.93 21.15 -11.90
CA THR A 501 -2.28 21.68 -12.18
C THR A 501 -2.62 22.89 -11.31
N GLU A 502 -2.21 22.91 -10.03
CA GLU A 502 -2.44 24.10 -9.18
C GLU A 502 -1.74 25.34 -9.75
N TRP A 503 -0.51 25.19 -10.26
CA TRP A 503 0.27 26.29 -10.83
C TRP A 503 -0.31 26.82 -12.14
N THR A 504 -0.75 25.95 -13.05
CA THR A 504 -1.31 26.40 -14.33
C THR A 504 -2.73 26.92 -14.19
N SER A 505 -3.57 26.32 -13.36
CA SER A 505 -4.98 26.72 -13.18
C SER A 505 -5.16 27.88 -12.19
N GLY A 506 -4.22 28.09 -11.28
CA GLY A 506 -4.34 29.03 -10.15
C GLY A 506 -5.26 28.54 -9.03
N VAL A 507 -5.74 27.29 -9.08
CA VAL A 507 -6.63 26.69 -8.08
C VAL A 507 -5.84 25.85 -7.11
N SER A 508 -5.94 26.12 -5.80
CA SER A 508 -5.39 25.19 -4.80
C SER A 508 -6.36 24.02 -4.60
N ILE A 509 -6.05 22.87 -5.20
CA ILE A 509 -6.84 21.64 -5.15
C ILE A 509 -7.04 21.18 -3.70
N VAL A 510 -5.98 21.23 -2.87
CA VAL A 510 -6.09 20.83 -1.46
C VAL A 510 -7.02 21.78 -0.69
N ASP A 511 -6.97 23.09 -0.96
CA ASP A 511 -7.89 24.05 -0.34
C ASP A 511 -9.34 23.79 -0.77
N GLU A 512 -9.57 23.50 -2.05
CA GLU A 512 -10.89 23.11 -2.56
C GLU A 512 -11.38 21.79 -1.96
N GLN A 513 -10.51 20.82 -1.67
CA GLN A 513 -10.92 19.61 -0.94
C GLN A 513 -11.50 19.94 0.44
N PHE A 514 -10.89 20.88 1.18
CA PHE A 514 -11.46 21.37 2.44
C PHE A 514 -12.79 22.10 2.22
N ARG A 515 -12.87 23.00 1.24
CA ARG A 515 -14.10 23.76 0.94
C ARG A 515 -15.26 22.83 0.54
N ILE A 516 -15.01 21.85 -0.32
CA ILE A 516 -16.00 20.84 -0.71
C ILE A 516 -16.43 20.00 0.50
N ALA A 517 -15.50 19.62 1.38
CA ALA A 517 -15.83 18.90 2.61
C ALA A 517 -16.62 19.75 3.62
N GLU A 518 -16.62 21.08 3.48
CA GLU A 518 -17.47 22.03 4.22
C GLU A 518 -18.80 22.34 3.49
N ALA A 519 -19.16 21.55 2.46
CA ALA A 519 -20.34 21.72 1.60
C ALA A 519 -20.37 23.04 0.79
N GLN A 520 -19.22 23.69 0.61
CA GLN A 520 -19.14 24.87 -0.25
C GLN A 520 -19.28 24.48 -1.73
N SER A 521 -19.94 25.35 -2.49
CA SER A 521 -20.12 25.17 -3.93
C SER A 521 -18.85 25.55 -4.69
N ILE A 522 -18.55 24.79 -5.75
CA ILE A 522 -17.53 25.14 -6.75
C ILE A 522 -18.15 25.68 -8.05
N ALA A 523 -19.47 25.94 -8.09
CA ALA A 523 -20.15 26.43 -9.31
C ALA A 523 -19.48 27.66 -9.91
N ASP A 524 -19.18 28.64 -9.06
CA ASP A 524 -18.57 29.92 -9.44
C ASP A 524 -17.03 29.86 -9.51
N LEU A 525 -16.41 28.70 -9.27
CA LEU A 525 -14.96 28.54 -9.38
C LEU A 525 -14.52 28.86 -10.81
N GLN A 526 -13.80 29.98 -10.93
CA GLN A 526 -13.16 30.43 -12.17
C GLN A 526 -11.69 30.03 -12.11
N PHE A 527 -11.20 29.50 -13.22
CA PHE A 527 -9.79 29.17 -13.41
C PHE A 527 -9.44 29.32 -14.89
N GLN A 528 -8.16 29.54 -15.16
CA GLN A 528 -7.62 29.60 -16.51
C GLN A 528 -6.29 28.88 -16.49
N ASN A 529 -6.09 27.98 -17.45
CA ASN A 529 -4.80 27.33 -17.62
C ASN A 529 -3.89 28.28 -18.39
N HIS A 530 -2.84 28.77 -17.72
CA HIS A 530 -1.84 29.66 -18.31
C HIS A 530 -0.43 29.23 -17.94
N GLY A 531 0.50 29.43 -18.87
CA GLY A 531 1.90 29.02 -18.73
C GLY A 531 2.04 27.50 -18.74
N TYR A 532 3.13 27.03 -18.18
CA TYR A 532 3.51 25.62 -18.16
C TYR A 532 4.11 25.25 -16.81
N ALA A 533 3.75 24.08 -16.28
CA ALA A 533 4.37 23.56 -15.07
C ALA A 533 4.94 22.16 -15.29
N ILE A 534 6.11 21.92 -14.72
CA ILE A 534 6.78 20.62 -14.68
C ILE A 534 7.17 20.29 -13.24
N GLU A 535 6.88 19.07 -12.80
CA GLU A 535 7.28 18.54 -11.51
C GLU A 535 8.42 17.53 -11.66
N ALA A 536 9.37 17.58 -10.73
CA ALA A 536 10.37 16.54 -10.54
C ALA A 536 10.29 15.94 -9.14
N ARG A 537 10.24 14.61 -9.11
CA ARG A 537 10.30 13.80 -7.89
C ARG A 537 11.74 13.56 -7.47
N ILE A 538 12.19 14.21 -6.40
CA ILE A 538 13.51 13.97 -5.81
C ILE A 538 13.42 12.76 -4.91
N THR A 539 14.17 11.70 -5.23
CA THR A 539 14.22 10.46 -4.47
C THR A 539 15.59 10.24 -3.83
N ALA A 540 15.60 9.64 -2.64
CA ALA A 540 16.80 9.16 -1.96
C ALA A 540 17.20 7.79 -2.51
N GLU A 541 17.79 7.78 -3.69
CA GLU A 541 18.17 6.57 -4.42
C GLU A 541 19.55 6.72 -5.06
N LYS A 542 20.28 5.60 -5.16
CA LYS A 542 21.50 5.48 -5.96
C LYS A 542 21.32 4.52 -7.11
N GLY A 543 22.03 4.75 -8.21
CA GLY A 543 22.14 3.79 -9.30
C GLY A 543 23.13 2.67 -8.95
N ALA A 544 22.87 1.46 -9.43
CA ALA A 544 23.82 0.36 -9.40
C ALA A 544 23.56 -0.56 -10.59
N TYR A 545 24.60 -1.17 -11.15
CA TYR A 545 24.41 -2.23 -12.12
C TYR A 545 23.89 -3.50 -11.43
N ASP A 546 22.95 -4.19 -12.07
CA ASP A 546 22.55 -5.54 -11.71
C ASP A 546 23.39 -6.59 -12.47
N SER A 547 23.15 -7.87 -12.16
CA SER A 547 23.87 -8.98 -12.80
C SER A 547 23.64 -9.10 -14.31
N SER A 548 22.64 -8.42 -14.86
CA SER A 548 22.36 -8.38 -16.31
C SER A 548 23.04 -7.19 -17.00
N GLY A 549 23.72 -6.32 -16.25
CA GLY A 549 24.30 -5.08 -16.76
C GLY A 549 23.29 -3.94 -16.91
N ALA A 550 22.07 -4.11 -16.38
CA ALA A 550 21.07 -3.04 -16.37
C ALA A 550 21.23 -2.17 -15.11
N ILE A 551 20.96 -0.87 -15.23
CA ILE A 551 20.97 0.04 -14.09
C ILE A 551 19.67 -0.17 -13.29
N ARG A 552 19.82 -0.56 -12.02
CA ARG A 552 18.77 -0.52 -11.01
C ARG A 552 18.99 0.66 -10.08
N PHE A 553 17.91 1.16 -9.49
CA PHE A 553 18.01 2.20 -8.46
C PHE A 553 17.61 1.61 -7.12
N LEU A 554 18.45 1.87 -6.12
CA LEU A 554 18.34 1.33 -4.78
C LEU A 554 18.12 2.48 -3.80
N PRO A 555 17.16 2.38 -2.86
CA PRO A 555 16.98 3.39 -1.83
C PRO A 555 18.25 3.59 -0.99
N THR A 556 18.51 4.83 -0.58
CA THR A 556 19.62 5.20 0.29
C THR A 556 19.11 5.85 1.57
N PRO A 557 18.63 5.04 2.55
CA PRO A 557 18.28 5.55 3.86
C PRO A 557 19.52 6.08 4.58
N GLY A 558 19.35 7.11 5.40
CA GLY A 558 20.46 7.78 6.07
C GLY A 558 20.09 9.13 6.65
N VAL A 559 21.04 9.77 7.30
CA VAL A 559 20.88 11.11 7.87
C VAL A 559 21.23 12.15 6.82
N VAL A 560 20.36 13.14 6.64
CA VAL A 560 20.65 14.29 5.78
C VAL A 560 21.52 15.27 6.56
N THR A 561 22.78 15.41 6.17
CA THR A 561 23.78 16.22 6.89
C THR A 561 23.76 17.69 6.48
N ALA A 562 23.29 17.99 5.27
CA ALA A 562 22.98 19.34 4.82
C ALA A 562 21.76 19.34 3.91
N CYS A 563 20.89 20.33 4.07
CA CYS A 563 19.69 20.47 3.26
C CYS A 563 19.40 21.95 2.95
N LYS A 564 19.49 22.32 1.67
CA LYS A 564 19.15 23.67 1.20
C LYS A 564 18.37 23.61 -0.10
N PHE A 565 17.15 24.13 -0.03
CA PHE A 565 16.30 24.44 -1.16
C PHE A 565 16.23 25.97 -1.30
N PRO A 566 16.93 26.60 -2.25
CA PRO A 566 16.92 28.05 -2.39
C PRO A 566 15.53 28.60 -2.73
N ASP A 567 15.14 29.76 -2.18
CA ASP A 567 13.93 30.43 -2.64
C ASP A 567 14.14 31.00 -4.04
N GLN A 568 13.31 30.59 -5.00
CA GLN A 568 13.35 31.09 -6.37
C GLN A 568 11.94 31.34 -6.91
N LYS A 569 11.75 32.49 -7.58
CA LYS A 569 10.46 32.84 -8.19
C LYS A 569 10.09 31.80 -9.26
N GLY A 570 8.84 31.33 -9.22
CA GLY A 570 8.33 30.32 -10.14
C GLY A 570 8.77 28.90 -9.80
N ILE A 571 9.33 28.67 -8.60
CA ILE A 571 9.61 27.34 -8.07
C ILE A 571 8.80 27.12 -6.79
N GLU A 572 8.05 26.02 -6.70
CA GLU A 572 7.50 25.51 -5.44
C GLU A 572 8.27 24.28 -4.98
N VAL A 573 8.54 24.22 -3.68
CA VAL A 573 9.17 23.08 -3.03
C VAL A 573 8.23 22.48 -2.01
N ILE A 574 7.96 21.19 -2.17
CA ILE A 574 7.27 20.37 -1.16
C ILE A 574 8.29 19.34 -0.68
N ALA A 575 9.04 19.68 0.37
CA ALA A 575 10.09 18.82 0.91
C ALA A 575 9.62 18.09 2.17
N GLY A 576 9.68 16.76 2.15
CA GLY A 576 9.49 15.90 3.31
C GLY A 576 10.76 15.68 4.14
N VAL A 577 11.85 16.37 3.79
CA VAL A 577 13.18 16.24 4.39
C VAL A 577 13.77 17.60 4.78
N SER A 578 14.58 17.63 5.83
CA SER A 578 15.37 18.80 6.26
C SER A 578 16.69 18.36 6.88
N GLU A 579 17.58 19.32 7.14
CA GLU A 579 18.89 19.06 7.73
C GLU A 579 18.76 18.39 9.11
N GLY A 580 19.58 17.37 9.36
CA GLY A 580 19.58 16.57 10.58
C GLY A 580 18.49 15.49 10.65
N LYS A 581 17.60 15.40 9.65
CA LYS A 581 16.54 14.38 9.62
C LYS A 581 17.03 13.07 9.01
N THR A 582 16.42 11.96 9.43
CA THR A 582 16.74 10.61 8.94
C THR A 582 15.71 10.15 7.92
N ILE A 583 16.18 9.66 6.79
CA ILE A 583 15.37 8.95 5.79
C ILE A 583 15.31 7.47 6.19
N SER A 584 14.09 7.02 6.46
CA SER A 584 13.81 5.65 6.90
C SER A 584 13.87 4.64 5.74
N PRO A 585 14.31 3.40 5.99
CA PRO A 585 14.25 2.32 5.00
C PRO A 585 12.83 1.73 4.81
N PHE A 586 11.84 2.13 5.62
CA PHE A 586 10.53 1.46 5.67
C PHE A 586 9.49 2.02 4.68
N TYR A 587 9.75 3.20 4.10
CA TYR A 587 8.81 3.91 3.25
C TYR A 587 9.39 4.20 1.86
N ASP A 588 8.58 4.81 1.02
CA ASP A 588 8.99 5.28 -0.29
C ASP A 588 10.17 6.26 -0.21
N SER A 589 10.98 6.28 -1.27
CA SER A 589 12.20 7.07 -1.36
C SER A 589 11.94 8.54 -1.73
N LEU A 590 10.69 9.01 -1.90
CA LEU A 590 10.41 10.40 -2.26
C LEU A 590 10.70 11.33 -1.08
N ILE A 591 11.62 12.27 -1.28
CA ILE A 591 12.05 13.21 -0.24
C ILE A 591 11.65 14.66 -0.54
N ALA A 592 11.47 15.02 -1.81
CA ALA A 592 10.96 16.33 -2.21
C ALA A 592 10.27 16.30 -3.57
N GLN A 593 9.34 17.22 -3.77
CA GLN A 593 8.77 17.57 -5.07
C GLN A 593 9.22 18.98 -5.43
N ILE A 594 9.79 19.14 -6.62
CA ILE A 594 10.20 20.44 -7.16
C ILE A 594 9.31 20.76 -8.35
N ILE A 595 8.54 21.83 -8.24
CA ILE A 595 7.63 22.28 -9.30
C ILE A 595 8.18 23.56 -9.89
N ALA A 596 8.41 23.58 -11.21
CA ALA A 596 8.80 24.79 -11.92
C ALA A 596 7.68 25.29 -12.81
N TYR A 597 7.39 26.58 -12.71
CA TYR A 597 6.41 27.29 -13.53
C TYR A 597 7.09 28.24 -14.53
N GLY A 598 6.80 28.03 -15.81
CA GLY A 598 7.30 28.78 -16.95
C GLY A 598 6.19 29.44 -17.77
N ASP A 599 6.58 30.39 -18.62
CA ASP A 599 5.67 30.98 -19.61
C ASP A 599 5.31 29.96 -20.70
N ASP A 600 6.23 29.03 -20.99
CA ASP A 600 6.07 27.87 -21.87
C ASP A 600 6.92 26.68 -21.37
N ARG A 601 6.86 25.56 -22.10
CA ARG A 601 7.58 24.33 -21.77
C ARG A 601 9.09 24.51 -21.71
N GLU A 602 9.68 25.28 -22.63
CA GLU A 602 11.12 25.50 -22.69
C GLU A 602 11.60 26.29 -21.46
N ASP A 603 10.87 27.34 -21.09
CA ASP A 603 11.14 28.12 -19.88
C ASP A 603 10.96 27.28 -18.61
N GLY A 604 9.91 26.46 -18.53
CA GLY A 604 9.69 25.52 -17.42
C GLY A 604 10.85 24.53 -17.23
N ILE A 605 11.29 23.89 -18.32
CA ILE A 605 12.44 22.97 -18.32
C ILE A 605 13.73 23.69 -17.91
N ALA A 606 13.98 24.87 -18.48
CA ALA A 606 15.18 25.65 -18.19
C ALA A 606 15.25 26.06 -16.71
N LYS A 607 14.12 26.52 -16.13
CA LYS A 607 14.01 26.86 -14.71
C LYS A 607 14.22 25.66 -13.81
N LEU A 608 13.55 24.54 -14.08
CA LEU A 608 13.70 23.32 -13.29
C LEU A 608 15.16 22.84 -13.30
N LYS A 609 15.77 22.77 -14.48
CA LYS A 609 17.17 22.36 -14.64
C LYS A 609 18.13 23.27 -13.90
N GLN A 610 17.95 24.59 -13.98
CA GLN A 610 18.77 25.55 -13.24
C GLN A 610 18.59 25.37 -11.73
N TYR A 611 17.35 25.16 -11.29
CA TYR A 611 17.03 25.00 -9.89
C TYR A 611 17.65 23.73 -9.29
N LEU A 612 17.57 22.59 -9.98
CA LEU A 612 18.17 21.32 -9.53
C LEU A 612 19.67 21.45 -9.25
N LYS A 613 20.41 22.24 -10.06
CA LYS A 613 21.84 22.52 -9.85
C LYS A 613 22.14 23.38 -8.61
N SER A 614 21.14 24.06 -8.08
CA SER A 614 21.27 24.93 -6.90
C SER A 614 20.90 24.25 -5.58
N ILE A 615 20.28 23.05 -5.65
CA ILE A 615 19.90 22.26 -4.48
C ILE A 615 21.17 21.74 -3.80
N LYS A 616 21.20 21.84 -2.47
CA LYS A 616 22.23 21.20 -1.64
C LYS A 616 21.57 20.12 -0.79
N LEU A 617 21.88 18.86 -1.07
CA LEU A 617 21.47 17.70 -0.27
C LEU A 617 22.68 16.81 -0.08
N GLU A 618 23.10 16.62 1.17
CA GLU A 618 24.30 15.84 1.55
C GLU A 618 23.93 14.76 2.58
N GLY A 619 24.74 13.70 2.67
CA GLY A 619 24.56 12.57 3.61
C GLY A 619 23.74 11.40 3.06
N ILE A 620 23.13 11.57 1.88
CA ILE A 620 22.37 10.52 1.17
C ILE A 620 22.63 10.62 -0.34
N CYS A 621 22.41 9.54 -1.08
CA CYS A 621 22.38 9.62 -2.54
C CYS A 621 21.02 10.16 -3.01
N THR A 622 21.01 10.85 -4.14
CA THR A 622 19.77 11.34 -4.74
C THR A 622 19.72 11.10 -6.26
N ASN A 623 18.51 11.09 -6.81
CA ASN A 623 18.29 11.03 -8.26
C ASN A 623 18.45 12.38 -8.98
N ILE A 624 18.94 13.44 -8.32
CA ILE A 624 19.12 14.76 -8.95
C ILE A 624 20.00 14.71 -10.23
N PRO A 625 21.12 13.96 -10.27
CA PRO A 625 21.91 13.82 -11.49
C PRO A 625 21.12 13.18 -12.64
N LEU A 626 20.32 12.15 -12.35
CA LEU A 626 19.44 11.50 -13.33
C LEU A 626 18.46 12.52 -13.92
N LEU A 627 17.75 13.26 -13.06
CA LEU A 627 16.77 14.26 -13.47
C LEU A 627 17.43 15.37 -14.31
N THR A 628 18.61 15.84 -13.91
CA THR A 628 19.35 16.86 -14.65
C THR A 628 19.70 16.39 -16.06
N ARG A 629 20.14 15.12 -16.20
CA ARG A 629 20.43 14.55 -17.52
C ARG A 629 19.18 14.34 -18.38
N ILE A 630 18.05 13.99 -17.78
CA ILE A 630 16.76 13.90 -18.50
C ILE A 630 16.37 15.27 -19.06
N LEU A 631 16.48 16.33 -18.26
CA LEU A 631 16.18 17.70 -18.71
C LEU A 631 17.18 18.21 -19.76
N ASP A 632 18.36 17.62 -19.83
CA ASP A 632 19.39 17.87 -20.85
C ASP A 632 19.22 17.03 -22.13
N ASP A 633 18.39 15.99 -22.09
CA ASP A 633 18.21 15.07 -23.20
C ASP A 633 17.36 15.68 -24.32
N ALA A 634 17.86 15.59 -25.55
CA ALA A 634 17.18 16.15 -26.71
C ALA A 634 15.82 15.49 -26.96
N VAL A 635 15.65 14.18 -26.71
CA VAL A 635 14.37 13.49 -26.93
C VAL A 635 13.31 14.03 -25.98
N PHE A 636 13.68 14.27 -24.71
CA PHE A 636 12.80 14.90 -23.72
C PHE A 636 12.49 16.36 -24.07
N GLN A 637 13.48 17.16 -24.47
CA GLN A 637 13.29 18.58 -24.83
C GLN A 637 12.38 18.77 -26.05
N HIS A 638 12.51 17.93 -27.09
CA HIS A 638 11.58 17.94 -28.23
C HIS A 638 10.22 17.31 -27.86
N GLY A 639 10.16 16.58 -26.75
CA GLY A 639 8.98 15.91 -26.26
C GLY A 639 8.47 14.80 -27.17
N ASN A 640 9.37 14.14 -27.91
CA ASN A 640 9.05 13.01 -28.80
C ASN A 640 9.44 11.67 -28.15
N TYR A 641 8.71 11.28 -27.11
CA TYR A 641 8.92 10.05 -26.36
C TYR A 641 7.59 9.34 -26.03
N ASP A 642 7.67 8.22 -25.32
CA ASP A 642 6.54 7.47 -24.77
C ASP A 642 6.96 6.89 -23.40
N THR A 643 6.20 5.97 -22.81
CA THR A 643 6.57 5.31 -21.55
C THR A 643 7.84 4.46 -21.60
N ASN A 644 8.39 4.15 -22.78
CA ASN A 644 9.67 3.47 -22.94
C ASN A 644 10.88 4.43 -22.88
N TYR A 645 10.62 5.74 -22.69
CA TYR A 645 11.65 6.76 -22.61
C TYR A 645 12.80 6.40 -21.66
N MET A 646 12.48 5.97 -20.42
CA MET A 646 13.49 5.70 -19.40
C MET A 646 14.41 4.52 -19.74
N PRO A 647 13.90 3.32 -20.12
CA PRO A 647 14.73 2.25 -20.63
C PRO A 647 15.66 2.67 -21.79
N GLU A 648 15.11 3.38 -22.78
CA GLU A 648 15.89 3.85 -23.93
C GLU A 648 16.92 4.90 -23.51
N PHE A 649 16.58 5.76 -22.55
CA PHE A 649 17.45 6.81 -22.02
C PHE A 649 18.64 6.21 -21.28
N LEU A 650 18.40 5.26 -20.39
CA LEU A 650 19.46 4.59 -19.67
C LEU A 650 20.39 3.79 -20.59
N SER A 651 19.89 3.32 -21.75
CA SER A 651 20.73 2.62 -22.73
C SER A 651 21.66 3.52 -23.54
N ARG A 652 21.35 4.83 -23.65
CA ARG A 652 22.12 5.79 -24.47
C ARG A 652 23.04 6.70 -23.66
N VAL A 653 22.81 6.86 -22.35
CA VAL A 653 23.65 7.68 -21.48
C VAL A 653 24.88 6.92 -20.98
N ASP A 654 25.92 7.66 -20.63
CA ASP A 654 27.05 7.11 -19.88
C ASP A 654 26.59 6.74 -18.46
N GLY A 655 26.33 5.44 -18.27
CA GLY A 655 25.84 4.88 -17.02
C GLY A 655 26.88 4.93 -15.90
N GLU A 656 28.16 4.69 -16.20
CA GLU A 656 29.22 4.76 -15.18
C GLU A 656 29.33 6.17 -14.61
N GLN A 657 29.35 7.18 -15.48
CA GLN A 657 29.39 8.57 -15.06
C GLN A 657 28.11 8.99 -14.31
N LEU A 658 26.93 8.50 -14.72
CA LEU A 658 25.68 8.77 -14.00
C LEU A 658 25.72 8.19 -12.58
N LEU A 659 26.14 6.94 -12.44
CA LEU A 659 26.22 6.26 -11.14
C LEU A 659 27.20 6.98 -10.22
N PHE A 660 28.37 7.35 -10.74
CA PHE A 660 29.36 8.14 -10.02
C PHE A 660 28.80 9.49 -9.53
N GLU A 661 28.11 10.24 -10.39
CA GLU A 661 27.48 11.51 -10.02
C GLU A 661 26.41 11.32 -8.93
N MET A 662 25.62 10.25 -8.99
CA MET A 662 24.61 9.94 -7.97
C MET A 662 25.26 9.61 -6.62
N GLU A 663 26.37 8.87 -6.61
CA GLU A 663 27.10 8.56 -5.36
C GLU A 663 27.77 9.80 -4.76
N GLN A 664 28.28 10.71 -5.58
CA GLN A 664 28.87 11.97 -5.09
C GLN A 664 27.90 12.85 -4.31
N THR A 665 26.59 12.72 -4.52
CA THR A 665 25.60 13.47 -3.73
C THR A 665 25.65 13.10 -2.24
N ALA A 666 26.09 11.89 -1.89
CA ALA A 666 26.33 11.50 -0.49
C ALA A 666 27.68 12.00 0.05
N ALA A 667 28.67 12.23 -0.82
CA ALA A 667 30.09 12.30 -0.47
C ALA A 667 30.63 13.70 -0.13
N VAL A 668 29.79 14.73 0.02
CA VAL A 668 30.27 16.05 0.49
C VAL A 668 30.38 16.07 2.03
N THR A 669 31.18 15.15 2.52
CA THR A 669 31.99 15.29 3.73
C THR A 669 33.41 15.09 3.25
N ASP A 670 34.26 16.09 3.46
CA ASP A 670 35.69 16.09 3.16
C ASP A 670 36.30 14.68 3.36
N PRO A 671 36.90 14.04 2.35
CA PRO A 671 37.55 12.73 2.50
C PRO A 671 38.89 12.92 3.21
N GLY A 672 38.81 13.37 4.45
CA GLY A 672 39.92 13.52 5.39
C GLY A 672 39.52 12.83 6.69
N ASP A 673 40.28 11.79 7.04
CA ASP A 673 40.18 10.97 8.25
C ASP A 673 39.14 9.84 8.26
N MET A 674 39.35 8.83 7.41
CA MET A 674 39.09 7.44 7.81
C MET A 674 40.40 6.67 7.85
N ALA A 675 41.15 6.87 8.93
CA ALA A 675 42.29 6.04 9.29
C ALA A 675 41.82 4.58 9.49
N VAL A 676 42.04 3.76 8.45
CA VAL A 676 41.83 2.31 8.45
C VAL A 676 42.84 1.62 9.38
N GLU A 677 44.01 2.23 9.58
CA GLU A 677 44.97 1.87 10.63
C GLU A 677 44.67 2.62 11.94
N ILE A 678 44.76 1.91 13.07
CA ILE A 678 44.76 2.53 14.38
C ILE A 678 46.16 3.13 14.62
N GLU A 679 46.28 4.46 14.76
CA GLU A 679 47.56 5.13 14.99
C GLU A 679 48.38 4.44 16.10
N GLY A 680 49.54 3.87 15.73
CA GLY A 680 50.44 3.18 16.65
C GLY A 680 50.19 1.67 16.85
N SER A 681 49.36 1.02 16.00
CA SER A 681 49.04 -0.40 16.05
C SER A 681 48.96 -1.03 14.65
N ASP A 682 49.26 -2.33 14.53
CA ASP A 682 49.06 -3.12 13.29
C ASP A 682 47.59 -3.61 13.12
N GLU A 683 46.65 -3.00 13.83
CA GLU A 683 45.22 -3.35 13.82
C GLU A 683 44.44 -2.52 12.80
N LEU A 684 43.59 -3.19 12.05
CA LEU A 684 42.75 -2.63 10.99
C LEU A 684 41.28 -2.63 11.41
N LYS A 685 40.59 -1.53 11.14
CA LYS A 685 39.13 -1.41 11.36
C LYS A 685 38.38 -2.02 10.20
N VAL A 686 37.34 -2.79 10.48
CA VAL A 686 36.36 -3.29 9.50
C VAL A 686 35.06 -2.55 9.71
N LEU A 687 34.66 -1.75 8.73
CA LEU A 687 33.50 -0.88 8.81
C LEU A 687 32.31 -1.45 8.04
N SER A 688 31.11 -1.06 8.43
CA SER A 688 29.89 -1.51 7.77
C SER A 688 29.78 -0.89 6.37
N PRO A 689 29.60 -1.68 5.30
CA PRO A 689 29.45 -1.14 3.94
C PRO A 689 28.08 -0.49 3.70
N GLN A 690 27.08 -0.81 4.53
CA GLN A 690 25.72 -0.32 4.37
C GLN A 690 24.99 -0.24 5.71
N THR A 691 23.89 0.51 5.73
CA THR A 691 22.99 0.58 6.88
C THR A 691 22.07 -0.64 6.88
N GLY A 692 21.91 -1.30 8.02
CA GLY A 692 21.03 -2.46 8.17
C GLY A 692 21.09 -3.08 9.56
N ILE A 693 20.55 -4.29 9.70
CA ILE A 693 20.64 -5.09 10.92
C ILE A 693 21.82 -6.04 10.78
N PHE A 694 22.79 -5.92 11.69
CA PHE A 694 24.00 -6.74 11.74
C PHE A 694 23.72 -8.11 12.34
N TYR A 695 24.08 -9.16 11.60
CA TYR A 695 23.97 -10.55 12.02
C TYR A 695 25.33 -11.25 12.02
N LEU A 696 25.70 -11.80 13.16
CA LEU A 696 26.87 -12.65 13.33
C LEU A 696 26.60 -14.11 12.96
N THR A 697 25.34 -14.54 12.95
CA THR A 697 24.95 -15.93 12.68
C THR A 697 24.06 -16.01 11.44
N PRO A 698 24.19 -17.06 10.59
CA PRO A 698 23.32 -17.28 9.43
C PRO A 698 21.85 -17.48 9.80
N SER A 699 21.61 -18.09 10.95
CA SER A 699 20.31 -18.27 11.57
C SER A 699 20.47 -18.30 13.11
N PRO A 700 19.38 -18.20 13.90
CA PRO A 700 19.47 -18.24 15.36
C PRO A 700 20.04 -19.54 15.95
N SER A 701 20.07 -20.63 15.16
CA SER A 701 20.55 -21.94 15.56
C SER A 701 21.93 -22.31 15.01
N ASP A 702 22.47 -21.51 14.10
CA ASP A 702 23.76 -21.75 13.47
C ASP A 702 24.90 -21.07 14.23
N PRO A 703 26.14 -21.61 14.17
CA PRO A 703 27.30 -20.96 14.76
C PRO A 703 27.60 -19.61 14.07
N PRO A 704 28.27 -18.68 14.77
CA PRO A 704 28.65 -17.40 14.19
C PRO A 704 29.65 -17.56 13.03
N TYR A 705 29.61 -16.62 12.11
CA TYR A 705 30.53 -16.52 10.98
C TYR A 705 31.99 -16.33 11.40
N ALA A 706 32.22 -15.58 12.49
CA ALA A 706 33.53 -15.38 13.09
C ALA A 706 33.42 -15.07 14.59
N GLU A 707 34.36 -15.58 15.38
CA GLU A 707 34.54 -15.29 16.80
C GLU A 707 35.86 -14.56 17.07
N VAL A 708 35.96 -13.90 18.24
CA VAL A 708 37.21 -13.25 18.66
C VAL A 708 38.30 -14.32 18.85
N GLY A 709 39.44 -14.14 18.17
CA GLY A 709 40.55 -15.09 18.11
C GLY A 709 40.57 -16.00 16.87
N ASP A 710 39.52 -15.96 16.05
CA ASP A 710 39.49 -16.73 14.81
C ASP A 710 40.45 -16.16 13.76
N ARG A 711 41.05 -17.06 12.97
CA ARG A 711 41.87 -16.72 11.81
C ARG A 711 41.04 -16.84 10.55
N ILE A 712 40.81 -15.70 9.90
CA ILE A 712 39.99 -15.57 8.70
C ILE A 712 40.84 -15.16 7.50
N THR A 713 40.46 -15.64 6.33
CA THR A 713 40.95 -15.17 5.05
C THR A 713 40.07 -14.03 4.54
N VAL A 714 40.56 -13.28 3.54
CA VAL A 714 39.79 -12.16 2.97
C VAL A 714 38.46 -12.57 2.34
N ASN A 715 38.30 -13.84 1.96
CA ASN A 715 37.10 -14.37 1.31
C ASN A 715 36.11 -15.03 2.28
N ASP A 716 36.49 -15.21 3.54
CA ASP A 716 35.59 -15.77 4.53
C ASP A 716 34.49 -14.75 4.85
N THR A 717 33.26 -15.23 4.92
CA THR A 717 32.14 -14.40 5.38
C THR A 717 32.28 -14.20 6.88
N ILE A 718 32.28 -12.95 7.33
CA ILE A 718 32.47 -12.58 8.74
C ILE A 718 31.19 -12.11 9.42
N CYS A 719 30.23 -11.61 8.65
CA CYS A 719 28.87 -11.29 9.11
C CYS A 719 27.89 -11.19 7.93
N GLN A 720 26.63 -10.97 8.25
CA GLN A 720 25.60 -10.56 7.32
C GLN A 720 24.96 -9.25 7.77
N ILE A 721 24.49 -8.45 6.81
CA ILE A 721 23.71 -7.26 7.08
C ILE A 721 22.38 -7.40 6.36
N GLU A 722 21.28 -7.37 7.13
CA GLU A 722 19.94 -7.32 6.57
C GLU A 722 19.54 -5.87 6.31
N ALA A 723 19.28 -5.56 5.04
CA ALA A 723 18.68 -4.30 4.64
C ALA A 723 17.48 -4.60 3.74
N MET A 724 16.30 -4.05 4.07
CA MET A 724 15.09 -4.21 3.28
C MET A 724 14.73 -5.67 2.96
N LYS A 725 14.83 -6.58 3.95
CA LYS A 725 14.61 -8.04 3.82
C LYS A 725 15.59 -8.77 2.88
N MET A 726 16.68 -8.13 2.48
CA MET A 726 17.79 -8.77 1.78
C MET A 726 18.98 -8.91 2.72
N PHE A 727 19.56 -10.11 2.78
CA PHE A 727 20.76 -10.41 3.54
C PHE A 727 21.99 -10.28 2.64
N THR A 728 22.89 -9.37 2.98
CA THR A 728 24.18 -9.21 2.30
C THR A 728 25.27 -9.79 3.17
N SER A 729 25.97 -10.82 2.69
CA SER A 729 27.18 -11.34 3.35
C SER A 729 28.35 -10.36 3.18
N VAL A 730 29.08 -10.11 4.25
CA VAL A 730 30.28 -9.25 4.27
C VAL A 730 31.52 -10.13 4.44
N SER A 731 32.52 -9.91 3.59
CA SER A 731 33.89 -10.42 3.69
C SER A 731 34.89 -9.27 3.62
N LEU A 732 36.15 -9.45 4.03
CA LEU A 732 37.16 -8.38 3.89
C LEU A 732 37.40 -8.00 2.42
N SER A 733 37.35 -8.98 1.51
CA SER A 733 37.49 -8.73 0.07
C SER A 733 36.33 -7.92 -0.51
N SER A 734 35.11 -8.06 0.04
CA SER A 734 33.95 -7.25 -0.38
C SER A 734 34.06 -5.77 0.00
N LEU A 735 35.04 -5.39 0.83
CA LEU A 735 35.27 -4.02 1.30
C LEU A 735 36.44 -3.32 0.59
N ASN A 736 37.13 -4.01 -0.34
CA ASN A 736 38.18 -3.41 -1.16
C ASN A 736 37.55 -2.69 -2.36
N ASP A 737 37.18 -1.41 -2.21
CA ASP A 737 36.46 -0.64 -3.24
C ASP A 737 37.40 -0.11 -4.34
N THR A 738 38.43 0.68 -3.98
CA THR A 738 39.36 1.32 -4.95
C THR A 738 40.84 1.16 -4.60
N ASP A 739 41.19 1.08 -3.33
CA ASP A 739 42.52 0.72 -2.82
C ASP A 739 42.44 -0.63 -2.11
N VAL A 740 43.47 -1.46 -2.23
CA VAL A 740 43.52 -2.78 -1.57
C VAL A 740 43.78 -2.56 -0.08
N LEU A 741 42.71 -2.41 0.70
CA LEU A 741 42.75 -2.25 2.16
C LEU A 741 43.13 -3.56 2.86
N TYR A 742 42.62 -4.68 2.35
CA TYR A 742 42.92 -6.02 2.85
C TYR A 742 43.55 -6.86 1.72
N PRO A 743 44.89 -6.94 1.63
CA PRO A 743 45.58 -7.66 0.57
C PRO A 743 45.32 -9.18 0.54
N ASP A 744 45.08 -9.67 -0.68
CA ASP A 744 44.98 -11.10 -0.97
C ASP A 744 46.24 -11.87 -0.52
N GLY A 745 46.05 -13.04 0.09
CA GLY A 745 47.14 -13.91 0.56
C GLY A 745 47.56 -13.70 2.02
N HIS A 746 46.99 -12.72 2.74
CA HIS A 746 47.15 -12.57 4.18
C HIS A 746 46.03 -13.27 4.95
N THR A 747 46.36 -13.73 6.16
CA THR A 747 45.36 -14.20 7.14
C THR A 747 45.21 -13.12 8.20
N TYR A 748 43.99 -12.91 8.68
CA TYR A 748 43.68 -11.92 9.69
C TYR A 748 43.13 -12.61 10.93
N GLU A 749 43.56 -12.20 12.11
CA GLU A 749 42.98 -12.60 13.38
C GLU A 749 41.91 -11.58 13.78
N VAL A 750 40.72 -12.07 14.16
CA VAL A 750 39.64 -11.22 14.67
C VAL A 750 39.98 -10.83 16.11
N VAL A 751 40.43 -9.59 16.30
CA VAL A 751 40.83 -9.07 17.62
C VAL A 751 39.60 -8.64 18.42
N ARG A 752 38.60 -8.08 17.75
CA ARG A 752 37.40 -7.55 18.40
C ARG A 752 36.19 -7.57 17.48
N ILE A 753 35.03 -7.84 18.08
CA ILE A 753 33.71 -7.65 17.47
C ILE A 753 33.03 -6.51 18.22
N ASN A 754 32.58 -5.49 17.49
CA ASN A 754 32.09 -4.23 18.07
C ASN A 754 30.56 -4.12 18.09
N GLN A 755 29.86 -5.02 17.40
CA GLN A 755 28.40 -5.01 17.29
C GLN A 755 27.81 -6.30 17.86
N THR A 756 26.63 -6.21 18.45
CA THR A 756 25.88 -7.38 18.93
C THR A 756 24.98 -7.93 17.82
N ASN A 757 24.77 -9.26 17.80
CA ASN A 757 23.85 -9.88 16.85
C ASN A 757 22.45 -9.25 16.94
N GLY A 758 21.89 -8.80 15.82
CA GLY A 758 20.63 -8.06 15.75
C GLY A 758 20.73 -6.56 16.01
N ALA A 759 21.94 -5.99 16.14
CA ALA A 759 22.13 -4.54 16.29
C ALA A 759 21.87 -3.81 14.97
N GLN A 760 21.27 -2.63 15.05
CA GLN A 760 21.20 -1.72 13.92
C GLN A 760 22.57 -1.04 13.74
N VAL A 761 23.11 -1.10 12.52
CA VAL A 761 24.37 -0.47 12.13
C VAL A 761 24.14 0.46 10.95
N ASN A 762 24.85 1.57 10.90
CA ASN A 762 24.91 2.48 9.75
C ASN A 762 26.14 2.18 8.89
N ALA A 763 26.15 2.66 7.64
CA ALA A 763 27.38 2.68 6.86
C ALA A 763 28.51 3.39 7.64
N ASN A 764 29.71 2.84 7.56
CA ASN A 764 30.91 3.24 8.30
C ASN A 764 30.93 2.96 9.82
N ASP A 765 29.89 2.34 10.39
CA ASP A 765 29.96 1.88 11.78
C ASP A 765 31.01 0.77 11.92
N LEU A 766 31.79 0.82 13.00
CA LEU A 766 32.82 -0.18 13.29
C LEU A 766 32.18 -1.54 13.62
N LEU A 767 32.42 -2.54 12.77
CA LEU A 767 31.94 -3.90 12.92
C LEU A 767 32.95 -4.79 13.63
N PHE A 768 34.18 -4.82 13.13
CA PHE A 768 35.27 -5.64 13.66
C PHE A 768 36.58 -4.85 13.74
N VAL A 769 37.49 -5.31 14.58
CA VAL A 769 38.91 -4.98 14.52
C VAL A 769 39.66 -6.27 14.20
N VAL A 770 40.47 -6.23 13.15
CA VAL A 770 41.24 -7.39 12.67
C VAL A 770 42.72 -7.06 12.63
N LYS A 771 43.57 -8.07 12.76
CA LYS A 771 45.03 -7.91 12.74
C LYS A 771 45.67 -8.88 11.74
N PRO A 772 46.59 -8.45 10.86
CA PRO A 772 47.34 -9.35 9.99
C PRO A 772 48.20 -10.33 10.83
N VAL A 773 48.25 -11.61 10.44
CA VAL A 773 48.99 -12.68 11.12
C VAL A 773 50.07 -13.31 10.25
#